data_AF-A0A7G9P2G5-F1
#
_entry.id   AF-A0A7G9P2G5-F1
#
_cell.length_a   1.000
_cell.length_b   1.000
_cell.length_c   1.000
_cell.angle_alpha   90.00
_cell.angle_beta   90.00
_cell.angle_gamma   90.00
#
_symmetry.space_group_name_H-M   'P 1'
#
loop_
_entity.id
_entity.type
_entity.pdbx_description
1 polymer ?
#
loop_
_entity_poly.entity_id
_entity_poly.type
_entity_poly.pdbx_seq_one_letter_code
_entity_poly.pdbx_strand_id
1 'polypeptide(L)'
;MSDPTPKPVSLPKPPFWAISFVVIAITASWIPLALIAKARTTPSVKPRIHIFQDMDVQPKLKPQGFEPALFADHRAMRPQVEGTVARTQLQLDDHYYRGYATDGNLKPIEEGGQPKWFEGLPEQVKLDRALLMRGKERFNIFCSPCHGLAGEGDGMVARRAKQLAETISPKLTEGWVAPFNLHQKDPNSGNLVYGQPIYPAGKLYNTIAHGARSMPGYGSQIDVADRWAVAAYVHALQFAYNVPKDQIPSTIDLSQIAEAMKPKEEPAAPAEDIDLSDPAMIAEGKQLFQANACFSCHKTPDFPPMPTHAQAPNFEGGIFGHQVTVTLGVGGDKKKVTVDQTYFRESVKNPLAKIVVNDQTGQAFQPIMPPLPLTDQQINSLMAYVHSLGSVEGGHAEPAKPEAETKSEAKPEADAKPMPKAEAQPAAGGDAVTRGKNLFQSMACFTCHKTPDFPDMPTHAQAPSYVGGILGHEVEVTLGIGGPRKKVTIDEDYIRESIQNPLAKIAVDEKNGQAFQPIMPPLPVTDAQMDDLVAYIRSLGTAEPKTEHTEAKAQPKAEPKAAAPQAKPMPKSEAAEHAAAAPKLDPEAVARGKQLFQTNACFSCHKTPDFPDMPTHAQAPSYVGGIIGHKVEVTVGVGGPKKTITVDEDYIRESVKNPMAKIVVNEKTGQAYMPIMPPLPVTDAQIDDIIAYIKSLGVHTE
;
A
#
# COMPACT_ATOMS: atom_id res chain seq x y z
N MET A 1 89.17 61.88 -8.72
CA MET A 1 87.93 61.34 -9.31
C MET A 1 88.40 60.28 -10.29
N SER A 2 88.29 58.98 -10.04
CA SER A 2 87.03 58.26 -9.76
C SER A 2 87.31 56.99 -8.94
N ASP A 3 86.45 56.76 -7.95
CA ASP A 3 86.44 55.61 -7.05
C ASP A 3 85.86 54.37 -7.75
N PRO A 4 86.54 53.20 -7.82
CA PRO A 4 85.94 51.99 -8.34
C PRO A 4 85.04 51.35 -7.27
N THR A 5 83.74 51.43 -7.49
CA THR A 5 82.67 50.86 -6.69
C THR A 5 82.93 49.39 -6.28
N PRO A 6 82.64 49.00 -5.02
CA PRO A 6 82.79 47.62 -4.59
C PRO A 6 81.82 46.70 -5.35
N LYS A 7 82.37 45.61 -5.92
CA LYS A 7 81.57 44.58 -6.59
C LYS A 7 80.53 44.02 -5.61
N PRO A 8 79.24 43.91 -6.01
CA PRO A 8 78.21 43.36 -5.13
C PRO A 8 78.55 41.91 -4.80
N VAL A 9 78.59 41.58 -3.50
CA VAL A 9 78.77 40.22 -3.01
C VAL A 9 77.54 39.42 -3.41
N SER A 10 77.67 38.57 -4.44
CA SER A 10 76.60 37.63 -4.81
C SER A 10 76.77 36.35 -4.00
N LEU A 11 75.72 35.97 -3.27
CA LEU A 11 75.68 34.67 -2.61
C LEU A 11 75.68 33.56 -3.68
N PRO A 12 76.43 32.47 -3.48
CA PRO A 12 76.42 31.35 -4.42
C PRO A 12 75.00 30.79 -4.55
N LYS A 13 74.55 30.59 -5.78
CA LYS A 13 73.24 29.99 -6.05
C LYS A 13 73.23 28.58 -5.44
N PRO A 14 72.20 28.23 -4.65
CA PRO A 14 72.11 26.88 -4.11
C PRO A 14 72.06 25.86 -5.25
N PRO A 15 72.64 24.67 -5.05
CA PRO A 15 72.68 23.65 -6.08
C PRO A 15 71.25 23.22 -6.45
N PHE A 16 71.05 22.86 -7.71
CA PHE A 16 69.72 22.55 -8.25
C PHE A 16 68.95 21.53 -7.41
N TRP A 17 69.62 20.49 -6.89
CA TRP A 17 68.99 19.48 -6.04
C TRP A 17 68.40 20.04 -4.75
N ALA A 18 69.01 21.07 -4.15
CA ALA A 18 68.51 21.70 -2.93
C ALA A 18 67.26 22.55 -3.23
N ILE A 19 67.25 23.25 -4.36
CA ILE A 19 66.06 23.98 -4.84
C ILE A 19 64.93 22.99 -5.15
N SER A 20 65.22 21.90 -5.86
CA SER A 20 64.23 20.86 -6.19
C SER A 20 63.66 20.22 -4.92
N PHE A 21 64.49 19.92 -3.92
CA PHE A 21 64.03 19.36 -2.66
C PHE A 21 63.10 20.31 -1.90
N VAL A 22 63.45 21.59 -1.81
CA VAL A 22 62.60 22.61 -1.17
C VAL A 22 61.26 22.77 -1.90
N VAL A 23 61.29 22.80 -3.23
CA VAL A 23 60.05 22.87 -4.03
C VAL A 23 59.19 21.64 -3.80
N ILE A 24 59.75 20.43 -3.84
CA ILE A 24 59.01 19.18 -3.57
C ILE A 24 58.43 19.18 -2.16
N ALA A 25 59.19 19.61 -1.15
CA ALA A 25 58.73 19.67 0.24
C ALA A 25 57.56 20.66 0.42
N ILE A 26 57.64 21.84 -0.21
CA ILE A 26 56.55 22.82 -0.22
C ILE A 26 55.34 22.26 -0.94
N THR A 27 55.49 21.63 -2.11
CA THR A 27 54.34 21.05 -2.82
C THR A 27 53.70 19.90 -2.04
N ALA A 28 54.50 19.05 -1.40
CA ALA A 28 54.01 17.96 -0.56
C ALA A 28 53.27 18.47 0.68
N SER A 29 53.65 19.63 1.26
CA SER A 29 52.97 20.20 2.42
C SER A 29 51.56 20.72 2.12
N TRP A 30 51.23 20.97 0.84
CA TRP A 30 49.88 21.36 0.44
C TRP A 30 48.91 20.18 0.39
N ILE A 31 49.40 18.93 0.31
CA ILE A 31 48.55 17.73 0.25
C ILE A 31 47.74 17.56 1.56
N PRO A 32 48.34 17.60 2.77
CA PRO A 32 47.57 17.54 4.02
C PRO A 32 46.58 18.70 4.17
N LEU A 33 46.96 19.92 3.76
CA LEU A 33 46.09 21.10 3.82
C LEU A 33 44.88 20.96 2.90
N ALA A 34 45.08 20.46 1.68
CA ALA A 34 44.00 20.18 0.74
C ALA A 34 43.08 19.05 1.25
N LEU A 35 43.64 18.01 1.88
CA LEU A 35 42.86 16.93 2.50
C LEU A 35 42.03 17.43 3.69
N ILE A 36 42.59 18.30 4.54
CA ILE A 36 41.85 18.93 5.64
C ILE A 36 40.74 19.85 5.11
N ALA A 37 41.03 20.67 4.10
CA ALA A 37 40.03 21.53 3.47
C ALA A 37 38.87 20.71 2.89
N LYS A 38 39.19 19.62 2.16
CA LYS A 38 38.20 18.67 1.64
C LYS A 38 37.39 18.00 2.76
N ALA A 39 38.04 17.55 3.84
CA ALA A 39 37.37 16.91 4.97
C ALA A 39 36.43 17.85 5.73
N ARG A 40 36.68 19.17 5.71
CA ARG A 40 35.80 20.18 6.34
C ARG A 40 34.56 20.50 5.52
N THR A 41 34.63 20.36 4.20
CA THR A 41 33.52 20.70 3.29
C THR A 41 32.76 19.47 2.79
N THR A 42 33.32 18.27 2.92
CA THR A 42 32.68 17.03 2.48
C THR A 42 31.99 16.35 3.65
N PRO A 43 30.67 16.10 3.60
CA PRO A 43 30.00 15.29 4.61
C PRO A 43 30.52 13.85 4.58
N SER A 44 30.77 13.29 5.77
CA SER A 44 31.22 11.90 5.95
C SER A 44 30.05 11.02 6.37
N VAL A 45 29.95 9.83 5.77
CA VAL A 45 29.04 8.76 6.21
C VAL A 45 29.59 7.96 7.40
N LYS A 46 30.88 8.11 7.71
CA LYS A 46 31.52 7.50 8.88
C LYS A 46 31.51 8.47 10.06
N PRO A 47 31.44 7.96 11.31
CA PRO A 47 31.65 8.77 12.50
C PRO A 47 32.92 9.60 12.39
N ARG A 48 32.91 10.78 13.02
CA ARG A 48 34.09 11.64 13.07
C ARG A 48 35.24 10.89 13.73
N ILE A 49 36.45 11.12 13.24
CA ILE A 49 37.66 10.57 13.86
C ILE A 49 37.74 11.13 15.28
N HIS A 50 37.65 10.22 16.25
CA HIS A 50 37.66 10.56 17.66
C HIS A 50 38.93 10.01 18.30
N ILE A 51 39.93 10.88 18.45
CA ILE A 51 41.30 10.51 18.83
C ILE A 51 41.40 10.19 20.33
N PHE A 52 40.70 10.93 21.19
CA PHE A 52 40.73 10.76 22.64
C PHE A 52 39.40 10.22 23.14
N GLN A 53 39.29 8.91 23.38
CA GLN A 53 38.01 8.28 23.76
C GLN A 53 37.81 8.08 25.27
N ASP A 54 38.84 8.40 26.05
CA ASP A 54 39.03 8.00 27.46
C ASP A 54 37.93 8.44 28.42
N MET A 55 37.17 9.49 28.09
CA MET A 55 36.04 9.97 28.90
C MET A 55 34.70 10.09 28.17
N ASP A 56 34.70 9.95 26.85
CA ASP A 56 33.49 9.96 26.02
C ASP A 56 32.81 8.59 25.99
N VAL A 57 33.62 7.53 25.89
CA VAL A 57 33.17 6.15 26.00
C VAL A 57 33.63 5.60 27.34
N GLN A 58 32.81 5.81 28.36
CA GLN A 58 33.09 5.34 29.71
C GLN A 58 32.77 3.85 29.84
N PRO A 59 33.53 3.08 30.64
CA PRO A 59 33.21 1.68 30.92
C PRO A 59 31.86 1.46 31.62
N LYS A 60 31.33 2.49 32.30
CA LYS A 60 30.00 2.41 32.93
C LYS A 60 28.91 2.46 31.86
N LEU A 61 27.94 1.59 32.00
CA LEU A 61 26.80 1.55 31.10
C LEU A 61 25.76 2.60 31.50
N LYS A 62 25.24 3.34 30.52
CA LYS A 62 24.13 4.29 30.69
C LYS A 62 22.80 3.64 30.30
N PRO A 63 21.66 4.22 30.70
CA PRO A 63 20.36 3.85 30.15
C PRO A 63 20.37 3.82 28.62
N GLN A 64 19.71 2.83 28.02
CA GLN A 64 19.69 2.57 26.57
C GLN A 64 21.06 2.27 25.93
N GLY A 65 22.09 2.01 26.75
CA GLY A 65 23.41 1.60 26.29
C GLY A 65 23.45 0.16 25.77
N PHE A 66 24.49 -0.13 24.99
CA PHE A 66 24.80 -1.44 24.44
C PHE A 66 25.81 -2.17 25.34
N GLU A 67 25.55 -3.42 25.68
CA GLU A 67 26.42 -4.27 26.51
C GLU A 67 26.53 -5.68 25.89
N PRO A 68 27.57 -5.96 25.09
CA PRO A 68 27.65 -7.18 24.32
C PRO A 68 28.05 -8.42 25.12
N ALA A 69 28.79 -8.26 26.23
CA ALA A 69 29.48 -9.37 26.88
C ALA A 69 28.68 -9.99 28.02
N LEU A 70 27.88 -9.19 28.74
CA LEU A 70 27.23 -9.66 29.97
C LEU A 70 25.81 -10.22 29.75
N PHE A 71 25.03 -9.64 28.82
CA PHE A 71 23.62 -9.99 28.65
C PHE A 71 23.29 -10.43 27.23
N ALA A 72 22.45 -11.46 27.11
CA ALA A 72 22.09 -12.08 25.83
C ALA A 72 21.35 -11.15 24.85
N ASP A 73 20.65 -10.13 25.34
CA ASP A 73 19.92 -9.18 24.50
C ASP A 73 20.70 -7.88 24.23
N HIS A 74 21.96 -7.86 24.66
CA HIS A 74 22.90 -6.76 24.52
C HIS A 74 22.45 -5.39 25.06
N ARG A 75 21.41 -5.34 25.89
CA ARG A 75 20.93 -4.09 26.52
C ARG A 75 21.60 -3.89 27.87
N ALA A 76 22.04 -2.66 28.14
CA ALA A 76 22.49 -2.28 29.47
C ALA A 76 21.36 -2.26 30.50
N MET A 77 20.15 -1.85 30.11
CA MET A 77 19.00 -1.76 31.01
C MET A 77 18.30 -3.11 31.16
N ARG A 78 17.98 -3.47 32.41
CA ARG A 78 17.19 -4.65 32.71
C ARG A 78 15.73 -4.32 33.00
N PRO A 79 14.78 -5.05 32.37
CA PRO A 79 13.37 -4.86 32.70
C PRO A 79 13.18 -5.16 34.19
N GLN A 80 12.25 -4.45 34.81
CA GLN A 80 11.86 -4.75 36.18
C GLN A 80 11.22 -6.13 36.23
N VAL A 81 11.45 -6.86 37.32
CA VAL A 81 10.76 -8.13 37.57
C VAL A 81 9.27 -7.84 37.76
N GLU A 82 8.41 -8.68 37.21
CA GLU A 82 6.97 -8.55 37.34
C GLU A 82 6.54 -8.45 38.82
N GLY A 83 5.57 -7.58 39.11
CA GLY A 83 5.12 -7.30 40.48
C GLY A 83 5.99 -6.31 41.26
N THR A 84 7.09 -5.79 40.68
CA THR A 84 7.89 -4.75 41.34
C THR A 84 7.10 -3.44 41.45
N VAL A 85 6.98 -2.91 42.66
CA VAL A 85 6.33 -1.61 42.93
C VAL A 85 7.36 -0.64 43.51
N ALA A 86 7.53 0.53 42.88
CA ALA A 86 8.41 1.56 43.41
C ALA A 86 7.81 2.20 44.68
N ARG A 87 8.67 2.57 45.63
CA ARG A 87 8.28 3.03 46.99
C ARG A 87 7.26 4.17 47.01
N THR A 88 7.22 5.02 45.98
CA THR A 88 6.32 6.18 45.86
C THR A 88 5.29 6.05 44.73
N GLN A 89 5.21 4.89 44.06
CA GLN A 89 4.32 4.67 42.91
C GLN A 89 3.26 3.61 43.19
N LEU A 90 2.87 3.46 44.47
CA LEU A 90 1.74 2.60 44.82
C LEU A 90 0.44 3.24 44.29
N GLN A 91 -0.26 2.53 43.40
CA GLN A 91 -1.46 3.02 42.72
C GLN A 91 -2.72 2.62 43.49
N LEU A 92 -3.04 3.38 44.54
CA LEU A 92 -4.20 3.13 45.41
C LEU A 92 -5.52 3.65 44.84
N ASP A 93 -5.47 4.70 44.01
CA ASP A 93 -6.66 5.29 43.43
C ASP A 93 -7.01 4.60 42.10
N ASP A 94 -8.00 3.70 42.16
CA ASP A 94 -8.53 2.99 40.99
C ASP A 94 -9.12 3.93 39.95
N HIS A 95 -9.81 4.99 40.38
CA HIS A 95 -10.39 5.96 39.46
C HIS A 95 -9.29 6.62 38.66
N TYR A 96 -8.22 7.07 39.30
CA TYR A 96 -7.13 7.76 38.60
C TYR A 96 -6.17 6.86 37.82
N TYR A 97 -5.77 5.71 38.36
CA TYR A 97 -4.74 4.88 37.73
C TYR A 97 -5.29 3.84 36.77
N ARG A 98 -6.54 3.38 36.95
CA ARG A 98 -7.12 2.26 36.19
C ARG A 98 -8.32 2.66 35.34
N GLY A 99 -9.14 3.60 35.81
CA GLY A 99 -10.38 4.02 35.14
C GLY A 99 -11.56 3.07 35.36
N TYR A 100 -11.40 2.03 36.17
CA TYR A 100 -12.46 1.10 36.60
C TYR A 100 -12.23 0.68 38.05
N ALA A 101 -13.30 0.26 38.73
CA ALA A 101 -13.25 -0.15 40.15
C ALA A 101 -12.66 -1.56 40.31
N THR A 102 -11.86 -1.76 41.36
CA THR A 102 -11.29 -3.07 41.72
C THR A 102 -11.77 -3.59 43.09
N ASP A 103 -11.66 -4.90 43.28
CA ASP A 103 -11.89 -5.56 44.57
C ASP A 103 -10.67 -5.45 45.50
N GLY A 104 -10.76 -6.02 46.71
CA GLY A 104 -9.65 -6.04 47.68
C GLY A 104 -8.38 -6.78 47.22
N ASN A 105 -8.39 -7.42 46.05
CA ASN A 105 -7.26 -8.11 45.43
C ASN A 105 -6.84 -7.46 44.10
N LEU A 106 -7.25 -6.22 43.83
CA LEU A 106 -6.98 -5.47 42.59
C LEU A 106 -7.54 -6.12 41.31
N LYS A 107 -8.56 -6.99 41.44
CA LYS A 107 -9.26 -7.54 40.28
C LYS A 107 -10.40 -6.59 39.87
N PRO A 108 -10.66 -6.42 38.56
CA PRO A 108 -11.80 -5.61 38.12
C PRO A 108 -13.10 -6.11 38.73
N ILE A 109 -13.90 -5.20 39.28
CA ILE A 109 -15.29 -5.51 39.63
C ILE A 109 -16.07 -5.51 38.31
N GLU A 110 -16.68 -6.63 37.97
CA GLU A 110 -17.43 -6.77 36.72
C GLU A 110 -18.93 -6.48 36.90
N GLU A 111 -19.52 -5.81 35.92
CA GLU A 111 -20.95 -5.54 35.80
C GLU A 111 -21.36 -5.82 34.35
N GLY A 112 -22.22 -6.81 34.13
CA GLY A 112 -22.63 -7.22 32.78
C GLY A 112 -21.50 -7.81 31.91
N GLY A 113 -20.49 -8.46 32.52
CA GLY A 113 -19.34 -9.05 31.81
C GLY A 113 -18.32 -8.02 31.30
N GLN A 114 -18.34 -6.81 31.85
CA GLN A 114 -17.37 -5.75 31.60
C GLN A 114 -16.90 -5.16 32.93
N PRO A 115 -15.68 -4.58 33.02
CA PRO A 115 -15.27 -3.84 34.20
C PRO A 115 -16.25 -2.70 34.50
N LYS A 116 -16.51 -2.46 35.79
CA LYS A 116 -17.28 -1.31 36.26
C LYS A 116 -16.46 -0.03 36.06
N TRP A 117 -16.67 0.61 34.92
CA TRP A 117 -15.97 1.83 34.52
C TRP A 117 -16.44 3.05 35.33
N PHE A 118 -15.52 3.97 35.61
CA PHE A 118 -15.89 5.27 36.16
C PHE A 118 -16.36 6.22 35.05
N GLU A 119 -17.52 6.85 35.25
CA GLU A 119 -18.18 7.69 34.24
C GLU A 119 -17.44 8.99 33.93
N GLY A 120 -16.98 9.68 34.98
CA GLY A 120 -16.38 11.00 34.93
C GLY A 120 -14.88 11.03 35.21
N LEU A 121 -14.36 12.25 35.37
CA LEU A 121 -12.98 12.50 35.75
C LEU A 121 -12.76 12.19 37.24
N PRO A 122 -11.56 11.70 37.63
CA PRO A 122 -11.19 11.51 39.03
C PRO A 122 -11.11 12.86 39.77
N GLU A 123 -11.35 12.84 41.08
CA GLU A 123 -11.54 14.06 41.91
C GLU A 123 -10.37 15.05 41.82
N GLN A 124 -9.14 14.55 41.69
CA GLN A 124 -7.92 15.34 41.54
C GLN A 124 -7.74 15.96 40.14
N VAL A 125 -8.49 15.51 39.13
CA VAL A 125 -8.41 16.05 37.75
C VAL A 125 -9.52 17.07 37.57
N LYS A 126 -9.14 18.35 37.59
CA LYS A 126 -10.07 19.46 37.38
C LYS A 126 -10.34 19.67 35.90
N LEU A 127 -11.62 19.66 35.51
CA LEU A 127 -12.03 20.03 34.16
C LEU A 127 -11.94 21.55 33.99
N ASP A 128 -10.85 22.00 33.38
CA ASP A 128 -10.64 23.39 33.02
C ASP A 128 -10.07 23.53 31.59
N ARG A 129 -9.89 24.79 31.16
CA ARG A 129 -9.32 25.08 29.84
C ARG A 129 -7.89 24.56 29.71
N ALA A 130 -7.10 24.56 30.77
CA ALA A 130 -5.71 24.10 30.72
C ALA A 130 -5.66 22.58 30.47
N LEU A 131 -6.52 21.81 31.15
CA LEU A 131 -6.69 20.38 30.92
C LEU A 131 -7.08 20.09 29.47
N LEU A 132 -8.09 20.79 28.94
CA LEU A 132 -8.55 20.57 27.57
C LEU A 132 -7.49 20.96 26.53
N MET A 133 -6.73 22.03 26.76
CA MET A 133 -5.62 22.42 25.87
C MET A 133 -4.49 21.40 25.90
N ARG A 134 -4.15 20.88 27.09
CA ARG A 134 -3.18 19.80 27.24
C ARG A 134 -3.66 18.52 26.57
N GLY A 135 -4.94 18.19 26.73
CA GLY A 135 -5.59 17.05 26.08
C GLY A 135 -5.55 17.18 24.56
N LYS A 136 -5.87 18.36 24.02
CA LYS A 136 -5.74 18.67 22.58
C LYS A 136 -4.31 18.49 22.08
N GLU A 137 -3.34 19.03 22.80
CA GLU A 137 -1.92 18.91 22.43
C GLU A 137 -1.50 17.43 22.37
N ARG A 138 -1.81 16.65 23.40
CA ARG A 138 -1.47 15.23 23.48
C ARG A 138 -2.21 14.39 22.43
N PHE A 139 -3.50 14.66 22.21
CA PHE A 139 -4.28 14.05 21.14
C PHE A 139 -3.66 14.34 19.76
N ASN A 140 -3.25 15.59 19.51
CA ASN A 140 -2.65 15.98 18.25
C ASN A 140 -1.31 15.28 17.98
N ILE A 141 -0.54 14.95 19.02
CA ILE A 141 0.76 14.26 18.90
C ILE A 141 0.57 12.75 18.71
N PHE A 142 -0.26 12.11 19.54
CA PHE A 142 -0.31 10.65 19.65
C PHE A 142 -1.51 10.01 18.95
N CYS A 143 -2.63 10.72 18.82
CA CYS A 143 -3.91 10.14 18.39
C CYS A 143 -4.32 10.60 16.98
N SER A 144 -4.12 11.88 16.67
CA SER A 144 -4.53 12.49 15.39
C SER A 144 -3.89 11.89 14.13
N PRO A 145 -2.66 11.32 14.15
CA PRO A 145 -2.10 10.68 12.95
C PRO A 145 -2.98 9.55 12.42
N CYS A 146 -3.73 8.86 13.29
CA CYS A 146 -4.67 7.81 12.94
C CYS A 146 -6.13 8.32 12.97
N HIS A 147 -6.56 8.94 14.06
CA HIS A 147 -7.96 9.34 14.26
C HIS A 147 -8.35 10.66 13.60
N GLY A 148 -7.40 11.40 13.02
CA GLY A 148 -7.63 12.73 12.45
C GLY A 148 -7.72 13.82 13.52
N LEU A 149 -7.49 15.08 13.13
CA LEU A 149 -7.58 16.22 14.06
C LEU A 149 -9.00 16.44 14.57
N ALA A 150 -9.99 16.13 13.74
CA ALA A 150 -11.39 16.19 14.09
C ALA A 150 -11.91 14.91 14.73
N GLY A 151 -11.12 13.82 14.79
CA GLY A 151 -11.57 12.53 15.36
C GLY A 151 -12.42 11.68 14.41
N GLU A 152 -12.41 11.96 13.10
CA GLU A 152 -13.26 11.28 12.11
C GLU A 152 -12.70 9.94 11.60
N GLY A 153 -11.54 9.51 12.11
CA GLY A 153 -10.86 8.29 11.66
C GLY A 153 -10.07 8.48 10.36
N ASP A 154 -9.82 9.72 9.98
CA ASP A 154 -9.26 10.13 8.68
C ASP A 154 -7.85 10.72 8.80
N GLY A 155 -7.09 10.30 9.82
CA GLY A 155 -5.71 10.78 10.02
C GLY A 155 -4.79 10.43 8.83
N MET A 156 -3.64 11.10 8.74
CA MET A 156 -2.70 10.91 7.62
C MET A 156 -2.28 9.45 7.42
N VAL A 157 -2.16 8.68 8.51
CA VAL A 157 -1.87 7.24 8.45
C VAL A 157 -3.04 6.48 7.82
N ALA A 158 -4.28 6.82 8.20
CA ALA A 158 -5.49 6.20 7.65
C ALA A 158 -5.69 6.54 6.17
N ARG A 159 -5.49 7.81 5.80
CA ARG A 159 -5.53 8.26 4.40
C ARG A 159 -4.46 7.55 3.57
N ARG A 160 -3.24 7.43 4.10
CA ARG A 160 -2.15 6.73 3.40
C ARG A 160 -2.42 5.25 3.26
N ALA A 161 -2.95 4.58 4.29
CA ALA A 161 -3.34 3.17 4.19
C ALA A 161 -4.41 2.98 3.11
N LYS A 162 -5.48 3.78 3.14
CA LYS A 162 -6.51 3.76 2.10
C LYS A 162 -5.91 3.99 0.71
N GLN A 163 -5.05 4.99 0.56
CA GLN A 163 -4.36 5.27 -0.70
C GLN A 163 -3.52 4.07 -1.15
N LEU A 164 -2.71 3.45 -0.28
CA LEU A 164 -1.89 2.28 -0.65
C LEU A 164 -2.74 1.09 -1.10
N ALA A 165 -3.87 0.86 -0.45
CA ALA A 165 -4.82 -0.17 -0.82
C ALA A 165 -5.43 0.10 -2.21
N GLU A 166 -5.77 1.35 -2.48
CA GLU A 166 -6.40 1.79 -3.74
C GLU A 166 -5.41 1.91 -4.91
N THR A 167 -4.19 2.41 -4.67
CA THR A 167 -3.25 2.79 -5.73
C THR A 167 -2.15 1.78 -6.01
N ILE A 168 -1.82 0.90 -5.06
CA ILE A 168 -0.73 -0.07 -5.23
C ILE A 168 -1.24 -1.50 -5.12
N SER A 169 -1.78 -1.87 -3.96
CA SER A 169 -2.38 -3.18 -3.75
C SER A 169 -3.10 -3.25 -2.40
N PRO A 170 -4.32 -3.82 -2.35
CA PRO A 170 -5.00 -4.12 -1.09
C PRO A 170 -4.17 -5.00 -0.12
N LYS A 171 -3.23 -5.82 -0.65
CA LYS A 171 -2.33 -6.65 0.17
C LYS A 171 -1.37 -5.84 1.04
N LEU A 172 -1.00 -4.61 0.64
CA LEU A 172 -0.09 -3.77 1.43
C LEU A 172 -0.72 -3.27 2.73
N THR A 173 -2.05 -3.31 2.81
CA THR A 173 -2.83 -2.98 4.01
C THR A 173 -3.55 -4.20 4.57
N GLU A 174 -3.12 -5.40 4.20
CA GLU A 174 -3.68 -6.63 4.75
C GLU A 174 -3.50 -6.65 6.28
N GLY A 175 -4.61 -6.85 7.00
CA GLY A 175 -4.63 -6.76 8.48
C GLY A 175 -4.69 -5.34 9.05
N TRP A 176 -4.64 -4.28 8.22
CA TRP A 176 -4.87 -2.92 8.70
C TRP A 176 -6.35 -2.68 8.94
N VAL A 177 -6.68 -2.10 10.10
CA VAL A 177 -8.06 -1.76 10.48
C VAL A 177 -8.18 -0.24 10.55
N ALA A 178 -9.20 0.29 9.88
CA ALA A 178 -9.47 1.73 9.90
C ALA A 178 -9.73 2.21 11.33
N PRO A 179 -9.09 3.32 11.75
CA PRO A 179 -9.39 3.96 13.02
C PRO A 179 -10.87 4.34 13.09
N PHE A 180 -11.47 4.17 14.27
CA PHE A 180 -12.87 4.52 14.45
C PHE A 180 -13.09 6.03 14.35
N ASN A 181 -14.21 6.40 13.73
CA ASN A 181 -14.78 7.73 13.81
C ASN A 181 -15.37 7.93 15.22
N LEU A 182 -14.78 8.82 16.00
CA LEU A 182 -15.15 9.11 17.38
C LEU A 182 -16.54 9.75 17.50
N HIS A 183 -17.10 10.23 16.38
CA HIS A 183 -18.44 10.83 16.25
C HIS A 183 -19.48 9.88 15.68
N GLN A 184 -19.11 8.62 15.42
CA GLN A 184 -20.03 7.65 14.86
C GLN A 184 -21.28 7.53 15.74
N LYS A 185 -22.45 7.74 15.13
CA LYS A 185 -23.74 7.53 15.76
C LYS A 185 -24.26 6.14 15.45
N ASP A 186 -24.89 5.51 16.43
CA ASP A 186 -25.66 4.31 16.24
C ASP A 186 -26.92 4.65 15.43
N PRO A 187 -27.20 3.98 14.29
CA PRO A 187 -28.32 4.31 13.42
C PRO A 187 -29.70 4.16 14.08
N ASN A 188 -29.83 3.31 15.10
CA ASN A 188 -31.10 3.00 15.74
C ASN A 188 -31.42 3.96 16.90
N SER A 189 -30.42 4.28 17.71
CA SER A 189 -30.57 5.12 18.90
C SER A 189 -30.19 6.59 18.67
N GLY A 190 -29.42 6.90 17.63
CA GLY A 190 -28.87 8.23 17.38
C GLY A 190 -27.77 8.66 18.36
N ASN A 191 -27.45 7.82 19.35
CA ASN A 191 -26.41 8.06 20.34
C ASN A 191 -25.02 7.80 19.76
N LEU A 192 -24.01 8.45 20.31
CA LEU A 192 -22.62 8.21 19.93
C LEU A 192 -22.18 6.80 20.36
N VAL A 193 -21.69 6.00 19.42
CA VAL A 193 -21.17 4.64 19.66
C VAL A 193 -19.97 4.67 20.60
N TYR A 194 -19.10 5.68 20.43
CA TYR A 194 -17.88 5.87 21.22
C TYR A 194 -17.99 7.03 22.21
N GLY A 195 -19.21 7.55 22.43
CA GLY A 195 -19.47 8.62 23.38
C GLY A 195 -20.15 8.11 24.64
N GLN A 196 -20.50 9.06 25.53
CA GLN A 196 -21.24 8.78 26.76
C GLN A 196 -22.69 8.34 26.43
N PRO A 197 -23.27 7.39 27.19
CA PRO A 197 -22.70 6.66 28.33
C PRO A 197 -21.93 5.37 27.94
N ILE A 198 -21.86 5.00 26.66
CA ILE A 198 -21.32 3.71 26.19
C ILE A 198 -19.80 3.62 26.39
N TYR A 199 -19.11 4.73 26.19
CA TYR A 199 -17.69 4.91 26.46
C TYR A 199 -17.49 5.99 27.52
N PRO A 200 -17.56 5.61 28.81
CA PRO A 200 -17.29 6.53 29.89
C PRO A 200 -15.82 6.98 29.93
N ALA A 201 -15.52 8.06 30.65
CA ALA A 201 -14.17 8.65 30.69
C ALA A 201 -13.12 7.63 31.17
N GLY A 202 -13.47 6.79 32.14
CA GLY A 202 -12.59 5.72 32.63
C GLY A 202 -12.29 4.65 31.59
N LYS A 203 -13.27 4.29 30.74
CA LYS A 203 -13.07 3.34 29.64
C LYS A 203 -12.18 3.92 28.54
N LEU A 204 -12.35 5.20 28.21
CA LEU A 204 -11.47 5.90 27.28
C LEU A 204 -10.04 5.99 27.82
N TYR A 205 -9.86 6.41 29.08
CA TYR A 205 -8.56 6.43 29.75
C TYR A 205 -7.87 5.06 29.68
N ASN A 206 -8.61 3.99 30.01
CA ASN A 206 -8.08 2.63 30.01
C ASN A 206 -7.72 2.15 28.59
N THR A 207 -8.56 2.45 27.60
CA THR A 207 -8.30 2.17 26.18
C THR A 207 -7.02 2.88 25.72
N ILE A 208 -6.79 4.13 26.13
CA ILE A 208 -5.54 4.84 25.81
C ILE A 208 -4.35 4.16 26.51
N ALA A 209 -4.51 3.73 27.75
CA ALA A 209 -3.44 3.11 28.52
C ALA A 209 -3.01 1.73 27.96
N HIS A 210 -3.97 0.88 27.66
CA HIS A 210 -3.76 -0.55 27.37
C HIS A 210 -4.05 -0.94 25.92
N GLY A 211 -4.65 -0.04 25.14
CA GLY A 211 -5.07 -0.32 23.77
C GLY A 211 -6.42 -1.01 23.72
N ALA A 212 -6.91 -1.22 22.51
CA ALA A 212 -8.11 -2.03 22.26
C ALA A 212 -8.05 -2.61 20.85
N ARG A 213 -8.20 -3.93 20.74
CA ARG A 213 -8.17 -4.65 19.45
C ARG A 213 -6.85 -4.36 18.71
N SER A 214 -6.92 -3.76 17.52
CA SER A 214 -5.76 -3.38 16.70
C SER A 214 -5.10 -2.07 17.15
N MET A 215 -5.73 -1.30 18.04
CA MET A 215 -5.13 -0.07 18.58
C MET A 215 -4.15 -0.41 19.71
N PRO A 216 -2.87 -0.01 19.61
CA PRO A 216 -1.89 -0.25 20.66
C PRO A 216 -2.17 0.60 21.91
N GLY A 217 -1.68 0.15 23.06
CA GLY A 217 -1.68 0.94 24.29
C GLY A 217 -0.56 1.99 24.31
N TYR A 218 -0.89 3.18 24.78
CA TYR A 218 0.02 4.32 24.88
C TYR A 218 0.49 4.58 26.32
N GLY A 219 0.19 3.70 27.28
CA GLY A 219 0.51 3.91 28.69
C GLY A 219 2.01 4.08 29.02
N SER A 220 2.91 3.61 28.14
CA SER A 220 4.36 3.81 28.27
C SER A 220 4.86 5.14 27.69
N GLN A 221 4.05 5.81 26.86
CA GLN A 221 4.40 7.04 26.16
C GLN A 221 3.64 8.26 26.69
N ILE A 222 2.44 8.04 27.27
CA ILE A 222 1.56 9.10 27.77
C ILE A 222 1.37 8.91 29.28
N ASP A 223 1.76 9.94 30.03
CA ASP A 223 1.60 9.98 31.48
C ASP A 223 0.13 9.85 31.91
N VAL A 224 -0.11 9.38 33.14
CA VAL A 224 -1.46 9.14 33.67
C VAL A 224 -2.35 10.39 33.59
N ALA A 225 -1.84 11.55 34.01
CA ALA A 225 -2.58 12.81 33.94
C ALA A 225 -2.93 13.21 32.50
N ASP A 226 -2.01 12.99 31.56
CA ASP A 226 -2.20 13.33 30.15
C ASP A 226 -3.23 12.40 29.48
N ARG A 227 -3.33 11.14 29.90
CA ARG A 227 -4.40 10.23 29.43
C ARG A 227 -5.79 10.72 29.83
N TRP A 228 -5.95 11.24 31.05
CA TRP A 228 -7.20 11.89 31.48
C TRP A 228 -7.49 13.16 30.70
N ALA A 229 -6.47 13.98 30.42
CA ALA A 229 -6.61 15.16 29.59
C ALA A 229 -7.07 14.80 28.17
N VAL A 230 -6.51 13.76 27.57
CA VAL A 230 -6.93 13.24 26.26
C VAL A 230 -8.36 12.71 26.31
N ALA A 231 -8.74 11.92 27.32
CA ALA A 231 -10.10 11.43 27.48
C ALA A 231 -11.12 12.58 27.60
N ALA A 232 -10.80 13.61 28.41
CA ALA A 232 -11.62 14.82 28.52
C ALA A 232 -11.73 15.56 27.18
N TYR A 233 -10.63 15.68 26.44
CA TYR A 233 -10.62 16.33 25.13
C TYR A 233 -11.42 15.55 24.08
N VAL A 234 -11.36 14.22 24.06
CA VAL A 234 -12.17 13.38 23.17
C VAL A 234 -13.66 13.59 23.44
N HIS A 235 -14.09 13.64 24.71
CA HIS A 235 -15.48 13.98 25.02
C HIS A 235 -15.85 15.41 24.65
N ALA A 236 -14.95 16.38 24.82
CA ALA A 236 -15.17 17.74 24.36
C ALA A 236 -15.31 17.81 22.83
N LEU A 237 -14.53 17.01 22.09
CA LEU A 237 -14.59 16.90 20.64
C LEU A 237 -15.92 16.29 20.18
N GLN A 238 -16.36 15.22 20.84
CA GLN A 238 -17.66 14.57 20.62
C GLN A 238 -18.83 15.51 20.92
N PHE A 239 -18.73 16.28 22.00
CA PHE A 239 -19.70 17.32 22.33
C PHE A 239 -19.72 18.40 21.26
N ALA A 240 -18.55 18.91 20.84
CA ALA A 240 -18.41 19.95 19.83
C ALA A 240 -19.02 19.57 18.47
N TYR A 241 -18.96 18.30 18.08
CA TYR A 241 -19.55 17.79 16.84
C TYR A 241 -21.09 17.81 16.85
N ASN A 242 -21.69 17.83 18.05
CA ASN A 242 -23.09 17.51 18.26
C ASN A 242 -23.80 18.50 19.20
N VAL A 243 -23.26 19.72 19.35
CA VAL A 243 -23.74 20.71 20.32
C VAL A 243 -25.23 21.02 20.06
N PRO A 244 -26.12 20.79 21.04
CA PRO A 244 -27.50 21.22 20.95
C PRO A 244 -27.56 22.74 20.78
N LYS A 245 -28.39 23.25 19.85
CA LYS A 245 -28.42 24.69 19.50
C LYS A 245 -28.68 25.59 20.72
N ASP A 246 -29.41 25.09 21.70
CA ASP A 246 -29.75 25.74 22.97
C ASP A 246 -28.57 25.83 23.95
N GLN A 247 -27.53 25.01 23.77
CA GLN A 247 -26.31 25.02 24.58
C GLN A 247 -25.18 25.84 23.96
N ILE A 248 -25.39 26.37 22.76
CA ILE A 248 -24.46 27.30 22.12
C ILE A 248 -24.62 28.65 22.80
N PRO A 249 -23.58 29.20 23.46
CA PRO A 249 -23.66 30.51 24.09
C PRO A 249 -24.13 31.57 23.10
N SER A 250 -25.05 32.44 23.50
CA SER A 250 -25.57 33.53 22.65
C SER A 250 -24.48 34.54 22.20
N THR A 251 -23.30 34.48 22.84
CA THR A 251 -22.10 35.21 22.42
C THR A 251 -21.44 34.66 21.16
N ILE A 252 -21.79 33.43 20.74
CA ILE A 252 -21.30 32.81 19.52
C ILE A 252 -22.30 33.11 18.39
N ASP A 253 -21.88 33.95 17.45
CA ASP A 253 -22.66 34.23 16.26
C ASP A 253 -22.56 33.06 15.27
N LEU A 254 -23.58 32.21 15.26
CA LEU A 254 -23.69 31.08 14.34
C LEU A 254 -23.71 31.51 12.88
N SER A 255 -24.11 32.75 12.56
CA SER A 255 -24.05 33.26 11.20
C SER A 255 -22.61 33.51 10.75
N GLN A 256 -21.73 33.96 11.65
CA GLN A 256 -20.30 34.11 11.38
C GLN A 256 -19.58 32.77 11.26
N ILE A 257 -19.98 31.77 12.06
CA ILE A 257 -19.45 30.41 11.92
C ILE A 257 -19.94 29.78 10.61
N ALA A 258 -21.22 29.94 10.26
CA ALA A 258 -21.75 29.48 8.98
C ALA A 258 -21.07 30.19 7.79
N GLU A 259 -20.76 31.48 7.91
CA GLU A 259 -19.99 32.24 6.91
C GLU A 259 -18.52 31.76 6.82
N ALA A 260 -17.90 31.43 7.95
CA ALA A 260 -16.54 30.88 8.00
C ALA A 260 -16.47 29.40 7.56
N MET A 261 -17.59 28.66 7.67
CA MET A 261 -17.76 27.28 7.24
C MET A 261 -18.31 27.15 5.82
N LYS A 262 -18.83 28.23 5.20
CA LYS A 262 -18.89 28.28 3.74
C LYS A 262 -17.48 27.96 3.29
N PRO A 263 -17.29 27.03 2.32
CA PRO A 263 -15.98 26.84 1.75
C PRO A 263 -15.50 28.23 1.39
N LYS A 264 -14.42 28.68 2.04
CA LYS A 264 -13.77 29.91 1.65
C LYS A 264 -13.62 29.73 0.16
N GLU A 265 -14.27 30.58 -0.64
CA GLU A 265 -13.79 30.83 -1.98
C GLU A 265 -12.37 31.31 -1.72
N GLU A 266 -11.46 30.34 -1.64
CA GLU A 266 -10.06 30.58 -1.58
C GLU A 266 -9.86 31.40 -2.83
N PRO A 267 -9.54 32.70 -2.71
CA PRO A 267 -9.30 33.50 -3.89
C PRO A 267 -8.31 32.67 -4.67
N ALA A 268 -8.72 32.24 -5.87
CA ALA A 268 -7.90 31.43 -6.74
C ALA A 268 -6.50 32.00 -6.60
N ALA A 269 -5.57 31.18 -6.09
CA ALA A 269 -4.18 31.60 -6.00
C ALA A 269 -3.91 32.30 -7.32
N PRO A 270 -3.56 33.61 -7.29
CA PRO A 270 -3.60 34.44 -8.48
C PRO A 270 -2.94 33.62 -9.56
N ALA A 271 -3.67 33.37 -10.65
CA ALA A 271 -3.14 32.60 -11.76
C ALA A 271 -1.76 33.19 -12.02
N GLU A 272 -0.71 32.46 -11.64
CA GLU A 272 0.58 32.73 -12.22
C GLU A 272 0.27 32.68 -13.72
N ASP A 273 0.65 33.73 -14.46
CA ASP A 273 0.52 33.77 -15.91
C ASP A 273 1.36 32.61 -16.45
N ILE A 274 0.77 31.40 -16.43
CA ILE A 274 1.34 30.19 -16.96
C ILE A 274 1.07 30.30 -18.44
N ASP A 275 2.15 30.36 -19.21
CA ASP A 275 2.07 30.28 -20.66
C ASP A 275 1.60 28.87 -21.05
N LEU A 276 0.29 28.70 -21.19
CA LEU A 276 -0.33 27.44 -21.65
C LEU A 276 0.03 27.09 -23.10
N SER A 277 0.76 27.95 -23.80
CA SER A 277 1.29 27.70 -25.14
C SER A 277 2.73 27.16 -25.15
N ASP A 278 3.38 27.00 -23.98
CA ASP A 278 4.74 26.44 -23.88
C ASP A 278 4.77 24.99 -24.43
N PRO A 279 5.53 24.72 -25.52
CA PRO A 279 5.67 23.38 -26.09
C PRO A 279 6.19 22.33 -25.11
N ALA A 280 7.03 22.71 -24.14
CA ALA A 280 7.55 21.80 -23.13
C ALA A 280 6.46 21.35 -22.15
N MET A 281 5.61 22.29 -21.70
CA MET A 281 4.46 21.97 -20.84
C MET A 281 3.39 21.17 -21.58
N ILE A 282 3.15 21.47 -22.87
CA ILE A 282 2.23 20.69 -23.70
C ILE A 282 2.73 19.25 -23.86
N ALA A 283 4.03 19.06 -24.10
CA ALA A 283 4.63 17.73 -24.23
C ALA A 283 4.58 16.94 -22.90
N GLU A 284 4.91 17.59 -21.78
CA GLU A 284 4.78 16.99 -20.44
C GLU A 284 3.32 16.66 -20.10
N GLY A 285 2.39 17.56 -20.42
CA GLY A 285 0.96 17.37 -20.24
C GLY A 285 0.43 16.18 -21.03
N LYS A 286 0.86 16.04 -22.29
CA LYS A 286 0.52 14.87 -23.12
C LYS A 286 1.04 13.57 -22.50
N GLN A 287 2.28 13.58 -21.99
CA GLN A 287 2.85 12.44 -21.28
C GLN A 287 2.08 12.11 -20.00
N LEU A 288 1.70 13.11 -19.21
CA LEU A 288 0.90 12.92 -17.99
C LEU A 288 -0.51 12.38 -18.32
N PHE A 289 -1.13 12.87 -19.39
CA PHE A 289 -2.44 12.40 -19.85
C PHE A 289 -2.39 10.92 -20.24
N GLN A 290 -1.28 10.50 -20.85
CA GLN A 290 -1.02 9.11 -21.21
C GLN A 290 -0.66 8.25 -20.00
N ALA A 291 0.27 8.71 -19.16
CA ALA A 291 0.79 7.97 -18.00
C ALA A 291 -0.29 7.71 -16.94
N ASN A 292 -1.25 8.64 -16.78
CA ASN A 292 -2.38 8.47 -15.88
C ASN A 292 -3.60 7.82 -16.55
N ALA A 293 -3.43 7.28 -17.76
CA ALA A 293 -4.47 6.62 -18.53
C ALA A 293 -5.75 7.47 -18.72
N CYS A 294 -5.65 8.80 -18.74
CA CYS A 294 -6.81 9.68 -18.93
C CYS A 294 -7.56 9.38 -20.23
N PHE A 295 -6.81 8.92 -21.25
CA PHE A 295 -7.33 8.45 -22.52
C PHE A 295 -8.23 7.22 -22.43
N SER A 296 -8.34 6.53 -21.29
CA SER A 296 -9.31 5.43 -21.12
C SER A 296 -10.75 5.91 -21.11
N CYS A 297 -10.98 7.17 -20.74
CA CYS A 297 -12.29 7.78 -20.59
C CYS A 297 -12.42 9.09 -21.38
N HIS A 298 -11.38 9.95 -21.36
CA HIS A 298 -11.42 11.23 -22.04
C HIS A 298 -10.86 11.13 -23.45
N LYS A 299 -11.65 11.60 -24.42
CA LYS A 299 -11.31 11.56 -25.83
C LYS A 299 -10.46 12.78 -26.22
N THR A 300 -9.38 12.57 -26.97
CA THR A 300 -8.54 13.62 -27.60
C THR A 300 -8.14 13.19 -29.02
N PRO A 301 -7.67 14.11 -29.89
CA PRO A 301 -7.24 13.77 -31.24
C PRO A 301 -6.06 12.77 -31.30
N ASP A 302 -5.23 12.73 -30.25
CA ASP A 302 -4.05 11.88 -30.17
C ASP A 302 -4.36 10.42 -29.78
N PHE A 303 -5.56 10.14 -29.27
CA PHE A 303 -5.93 8.82 -28.77
C PHE A 303 -7.25 8.35 -29.43
N PRO A 304 -7.27 7.19 -30.11
CA PRO A 304 -8.45 6.72 -30.83
C PRO A 304 -9.64 6.44 -29.88
N PRO A 305 -10.89 6.59 -30.37
CA PRO A 305 -12.07 6.38 -29.54
C PRO A 305 -12.20 4.95 -29.01
N MET A 306 -12.44 4.81 -27.69
CA MET A 306 -12.78 3.57 -27.02
C MET A 306 -14.26 3.55 -26.60
N PRO A 307 -14.90 2.37 -26.44
CA PRO A 307 -16.31 2.26 -26.03
C PRO A 307 -16.64 2.97 -24.71
N THR A 308 -15.65 3.10 -23.83
CA THR A 308 -15.73 3.78 -22.53
C THR A 308 -15.75 5.30 -22.64
N HIS A 309 -15.38 5.89 -23.79
CA HIS A 309 -15.35 7.35 -23.97
C HIS A 309 -16.72 8.02 -23.95
N ALA A 310 -17.78 7.28 -24.24
CA ALA A 310 -19.15 7.79 -24.12
C ALA A 310 -19.55 8.13 -22.68
N GLN A 311 -18.72 7.75 -21.70
CA GLN A 311 -18.99 7.91 -20.26
C GLN A 311 -18.23 9.08 -19.62
N ALA A 312 -17.51 9.90 -20.39
CA ALA A 312 -16.80 11.07 -19.87
C ALA A 312 -16.83 12.28 -20.84
N PRO A 313 -16.49 13.50 -20.36
CA PRO A 313 -16.35 14.68 -21.19
C PRO A 313 -15.32 14.53 -22.32
N ASN A 314 -15.66 15.01 -23.52
CA ASN A 314 -14.80 15.02 -24.71
C ASN A 314 -13.91 16.28 -24.71
N PHE A 315 -12.62 16.12 -25.03
CA PHE A 315 -11.66 17.22 -25.14
C PHE A 315 -11.24 17.55 -26.58
N GLU A 316 -11.74 16.81 -27.57
CA GLU A 316 -11.55 17.15 -28.97
C GLU A 316 -12.22 18.49 -29.33
N GLY A 317 -11.49 19.34 -30.06
CA GLY A 317 -11.95 20.68 -30.45
C GLY A 317 -11.73 21.75 -29.38
N GLY A 318 -11.13 21.40 -28.24
CA GLY A 318 -10.88 22.30 -27.13
C GLY A 318 -12.10 22.51 -26.24
N ILE A 319 -11.86 22.68 -24.94
CA ILE A 319 -12.93 22.88 -23.95
C ILE A 319 -12.88 24.24 -23.27
N PHE A 320 -11.74 24.92 -23.29
CA PHE A 320 -11.56 26.19 -22.60
C PHE A 320 -12.42 27.28 -23.23
N GLY A 321 -13.12 28.07 -22.40
CA GLY A 321 -14.04 29.12 -22.82
C GLY A 321 -15.48 28.64 -23.12
N HIS A 322 -15.73 27.33 -23.22
CA HIS A 322 -17.07 26.79 -23.40
C HIS A 322 -17.88 26.83 -22.10
N GLN A 323 -19.21 27.02 -22.20
CA GLN A 323 -20.12 26.83 -21.07
C GLN A 323 -20.58 25.38 -21.00
N VAL A 324 -20.38 24.75 -19.85
CA VAL A 324 -20.86 23.40 -19.55
C VAL A 324 -21.89 23.46 -18.43
N THR A 325 -22.90 22.59 -18.49
CA THR A 325 -23.81 22.40 -17.37
C THR A 325 -23.20 21.36 -16.44
N VAL A 326 -23.11 21.66 -15.14
CA VAL A 326 -22.59 20.73 -14.12
C VAL A 326 -23.63 20.52 -13.03
N THR A 327 -23.58 19.37 -12.36
CA THR A 327 -24.26 19.17 -11.07
C THR A 327 -23.29 19.47 -9.93
N LEU A 328 -23.76 20.16 -8.90
CA LEU A 328 -22.98 20.44 -7.69
C LEU A 328 -22.99 19.21 -6.78
N GLY A 329 -21.90 18.43 -6.76
CA GLY A 329 -21.88 17.13 -6.10
C GLY A 329 -22.65 16.04 -6.87
N VAL A 330 -22.61 14.81 -6.34
CA VAL A 330 -23.35 13.68 -6.92
C VAL A 330 -24.85 13.88 -6.69
N GLY A 331 -25.58 14.20 -7.77
CA GLY A 331 -27.04 14.36 -7.74
C GLY A 331 -27.56 15.71 -7.23
N GLY A 332 -26.71 16.72 -7.09
CA GLY A 332 -27.11 18.08 -6.68
C GLY A 332 -27.60 18.97 -7.81
N ASP A 333 -27.84 20.25 -7.50
CA ASP A 333 -28.43 21.22 -8.42
C ASP A 333 -27.57 21.45 -9.69
N LYS A 334 -28.25 21.65 -10.82
CA LYS A 334 -27.60 21.96 -12.11
C LYS A 334 -27.23 23.44 -12.18
N LYS A 335 -25.97 23.74 -12.50
CA LYS A 335 -25.44 25.10 -12.71
C LYS A 335 -24.64 25.17 -14.00
N LYS A 336 -24.74 26.26 -14.74
CA LYS A 336 -23.84 26.53 -15.87
C LYS A 336 -22.54 27.13 -15.38
N VAL A 337 -21.42 26.59 -15.85
CA VAL A 337 -20.07 27.03 -15.48
C VAL A 337 -19.25 27.17 -16.76
N THR A 338 -18.43 28.22 -16.85
CA THR A 338 -17.46 28.39 -17.93
C THR A 338 -16.23 27.54 -17.60
N VAL A 339 -15.74 26.78 -18.59
CA VAL A 339 -14.50 26.02 -18.46
C VAL A 339 -13.32 26.98 -18.56
N ASP A 340 -12.83 27.44 -17.41
CA ASP A 340 -11.60 28.22 -17.27
C ASP A 340 -10.50 27.42 -16.54
N GLN A 341 -9.33 28.03 -16.36
CA GLN A 341 -8.18 27.37 -15.69
C GLN A 341 -8.52 26.94 -14.25
N THR A 342 -9.30 27.75 -13.54
CA THR A 342 -9.73 27.48 -12.16
C THR A 342 -10.65 26.27 -12.12
N TYR A 343 -11.65 26.23 -12.99
CA TYR A 343 -12.58 25.11 -13.14
C TYR A 343 -11.85 23.82 -13.53
N PHE A 344 -10.89 23.89 -14.47
CA PHE A 344 -10.13 22.71 -14.87
C PHE A 344 -9.31 22.14 -13.71
N ARG A 345 -8.59 23.00 -12.96
CA ARG A 345 -7.82 22.58 -11.78
C ARG A 345 -8.71 21.95 -10.71
N GLU A 346 -9.86 22.57 -10.42
CA GLU A 346 -10.84 22.05 -9.46
C GLU A 346 -11.38 20.69 -9.92
N SER A 347 -11.69 20.53 -11.21
CA SER A 347 -12.23 19.29 -11.79
C SER A 347 -11.22 18.14 -11.75
N VAL A 348 -9.91 18.42 -11.83
CA VAL A 348 -8.86 17.40 -11.71
C VAL A 348 -8.59 17.03 -10.24
N LYS A 349 -8.57 18.01 -9.33
CA LYS A 349 -8.32 17.77 -7.90
C LYS A 349 -9.52 17.15 -7.18
N ASN A 350 -10.73 17.63 -7.49
CA ASN A 350 -11.99 17.29 -6.84
C ASN A 350 -13.08 16.94 -7.87
N PRO A 351 -12.94 15.87 -8.65
CA PRO A 351 -13.82 15.56 -9.79
C PRO A 351 -15.29 15.34 -9.42
N LEU A 352 -15.59 15.00 -8.16
CA LEU A 352 -16.96 14.79 -7.69
C LEU A 352 -17.64 16.08 -7.23
N ALA A 353 -16.93 17.21 -7.12
CA ALA A 353 -17.50 18.47 -6.69
C ALA A 353 -18.41 19.09 -7.76
N LYS A 354 -18.03 18.96 -9.03
CA LYS A 354 -18.77 19.48 -10.19
C LYS A 354 -18.75 18.44 -11.31
N ILE A 355 -19.86 17.74 -11.50
CA ILE A 355 -19.94 16.67 -12.50
C ILE A 355 -20.64 17.21 -13.74
N VAL A 356 -19.94 17.17 -14.88
CA VAL A 356 -20.47 17.62 -16.18
C VAL A 356 -21.71 16.81 -16.56
N VAL A 357 -22.72 17.52 -17.04
CA VAL A 357 -23.93 16.95 -17.64
C VAL A 357 -23.67 16.71 -19.11
N ASN A 358 -23.94 15.49 -19.57
CA ASN A 358 -23.88 15.15 -20.97
C ASN A 358 -25.04 15.85 -21.70
N ASP A 359 -24.72 16.76 -22.61
CA ASP A 359 -25.71 17.55 -23.35
C ASP A 359 -26.63 16.69 -24.24
N GLN A 360 -26.18 15.49 -24.65
CA GLN A 360 -26.97 14.58 -25.49
C GLN A 360 -28.04 13.82 -24.70
N THR A 361 -27.74 13.47 -23.44
CA THR A 361 -28.64 12.65 -22.60
C THR A 361 -29.33 13.47 -21.51
N GLY A 362 -28.86 14.69 -21.23
CA GLY A 362 -29.33 15.54 -20.13
C GLY A 362 -28.99 15.02 -18.74
N GLN A 363 -28.23 13.91 -18.65
CA GLN A 363 -27.81 13.26 -17.41
C GLN A 363 -26.36 13.60 -17.08
N ALA A 364 -26.04 13.67 -15.78
CA ALA A 364 -24.65 13.80 -15.33
C ALA A 364 -23.82 12.59 -15.79
N PHE A 365 -22.57 12.81 -16.20
CA PHE A 365 -21.64 11.71 -16.41
C PHE A 365 -21.49 10.90 -15.12
N GLN A 366 -21.20 9.60 -15.25
CA GLN A 366 -21.06 8.75 -14.07
C GLN A 366 -19.86 9.23 -13.23
N PRO A 367 -19.97 9.26 -11.89
CA PRO A 367 -18.93 9.73 -10.99
C PRO A 367 -17.80 8.70 -10.82
N ILE A 368 -17.19 8.30 -11.94
CA ILE A 368 -16.14 7.27 -12.00
C ILE A 368 -14.73 7.86 -12.01
N MET A 369 -14.58 9.18 -12.22
CA MET A 369 -13.29 9.84 -12.24
C MET A 369 -12.73 9.94 -10.81
N PRO A 370 -11.61 9.28 -10.49
CA PRO A 370 -11.00 9.34 -9.16
C PRO A 370 -10.25 10.65 -8.95
N PRO A 371 -10.12 11.14 -7.71
CA PRO A 371 -9.21 12.25 -7.42
C PRO A 371 -7.77 11.83 -7.75
N LEU A 372 -7.08 12.63 -8.55
CA LEU A 372 -5.74 12.29 -9.03
C LEU A 372 -4.66 12.88 -8.09
N PRO A 373 -3.66 12.10 -7.63
CA PRO A 373 -2.59 12.58 -6.75
C PRO A 373 -1.51 13.34 -7.53
N LEU A 374 -1.89 14.39 -8.25
CA LEU A 374 -1.00 15.20 -9.09
C LEU A 374 -0.56 16.47 -8.36
N THR A 375 0.69 16.88 -8.59
CA THR A 375 1.20 18.17 -8.10
C THR A 375 0.59 19.33 -8.89
N ASP A 376 0.65 20.54 -8.34
CA ASP A 376 0.14 21.72 -9.05
C ASP A 376 0.85 21.96 -10.40
N GLN A 377 2.16 21.66 -10.48
CA GLN A 377 2.92 21.73 -11.72
C GLN A 377 2.43 20.70 -12.75
N GLN A 378 2.18 19.45 -12.33
CA GLN A 378 1.65 18.42 -13.22
C GLN A 378 0.25 18.76 -13.74
N ILE A 379 -0.58 19.40 -12.90
CA ILE A 379 -1.90 19.91 -13.31
C ILE A 379 -1.75 21.05 -14.33
N ASN A 380 -0.75 21.92 -14.18
CA ASN A 380 -0.47 22.99 -15.16
C ASN A 380 -0.09 22.40 -16.52
N SER A 381 0.81 21.42 -16.55
CA SER A 381 1.22 20.78 -17.80
C SER A 381 0.04 20.04 -18.47
N LEU A 382 -0.78 19.32 -17.71
CA LEU A 382 -2.05 18.74 -18.21
C LEU A 382 -3.00 19.79 -18.79
N MET A 383 -3.13 20.92 -18.10
CA MET A 383 -3.96 22.04 -18.54
C MET A 383 -3.45 22.62 -19.85
N ALA A 384 -2.13 22.82 -20.00
CA ALA A 384 -1.50 23.28 -21.24
C ALA A 384 -1.77 22.32 -22.40
N TYR A 385 -1.65 21.00 -22.18
CA TYR A 385 -1.98 20.01 -23.20
C TYR A 385 -3.46 20.09 -23.62
N VAL A 386 -4.40 20.07 -22.68
CA VAL A 386 -5.84 20.14 -23.02
C VAL A 386 -6.21 21.48 -23.67
N HIS A 387 -5.55 22.56 -23.27
CA HIS A 387 -5.70 23.88 -23.89
C HIS A 387 -5.22 23.88 -25.35
N SER A 388 -4.09 23.23 -25.64
CA SER A 388 -3.54 23.12 -27.00
C SER A 388 -4.47 22.39 -27.98
N LEU A 389 -5.39 21.56 -27.50
CA LEU A 389 -6.36 20.84 -28.33
C LEU A 389 -7.42 21.75 -29.00
N GLY A 390 -7.58 22.99 -28.51
CA GLY A 390 -8.48 23.98 -29.08
C GLY A 390 -7.82 24.93 -30.10
N SER A 391 -6.50 24.87 -30.26
CA SER A 391 -5.73 25.86 -31.04
C SER A 391 -5.48 25.46 -32.50
N VAL A 392 -6.18 24.46 -33.04
CA VAL A 392 -5.92 23.94 -34.38
C VAL A 392 -6.87 24.55 -35.42
N GLU A 393 -6.57 25.77 -35.87
CA GLU A 393 -7.03 26.24 -37.19
C GLU A 393 -5.88 26.11 -38.20
N GLY A 394 -6.02 25.13 -39.10
CA GLY A 394 -5.49 25.13 -40.48
C GLY A 394 -4.00 25.40 -40.71
N GLY A 395 -3.18 24.35 -40.81
CA GLY A 395 -1.88 24.44 -41.48
C GLY A 395 -1.06 23.16 -41.32
N HIS A 396 -0.81 22.46 -42.43
CA HIS A 396 0.16 21.37 -42.46
C HIS A 396 1.55 21.93 -42.11
N ALA A 397 2.11 21.54 -40.96
CA ALA A 397 3.53 21.72 -40.70
C ALA A 397 4.27 20.44 -41.14
N GLU A 398 4.97 20.56 -42.26
CA GLU A 398 5.88 19.58 -42.86
C GLU A 398 7.03 19.22 -41.88
N PRO A 399 7.57 17.97 -41.89
CA PRO A 399 8.57 17.58 -40.92
C PRO A 399 9.92 18.25 -41.22
N ALA A 400 10.45 18.99 -40.25
CA ALA A 400 11.80 19.53 -40.35
C ALA A 400 12.84 18.41 -40.21
N LYS A 401 13.70 18.29 -41.23
CA LYS A 401 14.91 17.44 -41.27
C LYS A 401 15.98 17.90 -40.25
N PRO A 402 16.92 17.03 -39.85
CA PRO A 402 17.88 17.31 -38.78
C PRO A 402 19.13 18.00 -39.34
N GLU A 403 19.56 19.11 -38.74
CA GLU A 403 20.93 19.59 -38.92
C GLU A 403 21.56 20.12 -37.63
N ALA A 404 22.74 19.54 -37.39
CA ALA A 404 23.97 20.10 -36.84
C ALA A 404 24.01 20.58 -35.38
N GLU A 405 24.72 19.75 -34.60
CA GLU A 405 25.43 20.12 -33.39
C GLU A 405 26.09 21.50 -33.45
N THR A 406 25.83 22.34 -32.45
CA THR A 406 26.84 23.28 -31.94
C THR A 406 26.97 23.10 -30.44
N LYS A 407 28.16 22.66 -30.05
CA LYS A 407 28.60 22.48 -28.66
C LYS A 407 28.58 23.80 -27.90
N SER A 408 27.98 23.77 -26.72
CA SER A 408 28.28 24.69 -25.63
C SER A 408 28.28 23.86 -24.34
N GLU A 409 29.49 23.62 -23.82
CA GLU A 409 29.78 22.88 -22.60
C GLU A 409 29.57 23.76 -21.36
N ALA A 410 28.78 23.28 -20.39
CA ALA A 410 28.94 23.48 -18.94
C ALA A 410 27.87 22.63 -18.20
N LYS A 411 28.14 21.33 -17.99
CA LYS A 411 28.52 20.64 -16.73
C LYS A 411 27.36 20.39 -15.74
N PRO A 412 27.10 19.12 -15.36
CA PRO A 412 25.96 18.72 -14.54
C PRO A 412 26.24 18.87 -13.04
N GLU A 413 25.28 19.43 -12.31
CA GLU A 413 25.17 19.23 -10.85
C GLU A 413 24.58 17.85 -10.58
N ALA A 414 25.48 16.91 -10.34
CA ALA A 414 25.20 15.68 -9.63
C ALA A 414 25.46 15.92 -8.14
N ASP A 415 24.46 15.72 -7.28
CA ASP A 415 24.63 15.14 -5.93
C ASP A 415 23.26 15.09 -5.20
N ALA A 416 22.47 14.07 -5.51
CA ALA A 416 21.53 13.49 -4.55
C ALA A 416 21.97 12.04 -4.33
N LYS A 417 22.77 11.83 -3.27
CA LYS A 417 23.37 10.54 -2.95
C LYS A 417 22.33 9.58 -2.32
N PRO A 418 22.43 8.26 -2.57
CA PRO A 418 21.46 7.25 -2.13
C PRO A 418 21.43 7.06 -0.61
N MET A 419 20.27 6.67 -0.08
CA MET A 419 20.09 6.17 1.28
C MET A 419 20.92 4.88 1.52
N PRO A 420 21.40 4.63 2.74
CA PRO A 420 22.23 3.47 3.04
C PRO A 420 21.44 2.16 2.90
N LYS A 421 22.10 1.17 2.28
CA LYS A 421 21.62 -0.21 2.14
C LYS A 421 21.26 -0.78 3.52
N ALA A 422 20.00 -1.17 3.70
CA ALA A 422 19.62 -2.07 4.76
C ALA A 422 20.23 -3.45 4.47
N GLU A 423 21.02 -3.96 5.42
CA GLU A 423 21.57 -5.31 5.36
C GLU A 423 20.43 -6.32 5.41
N ALA A 424 20.40 -7.19 4.40
CA ALA A 424 19.41 -8.23 4.22
C ALA A 424 19.56 -9.32 5.29
N GLN A 425 18.45 -9.67 5.95
CA GLN A 425 18.30 -10.96 6.61
C GLN A 425 18.07 -12.05 5.56
N PRO A 426 18.67 -13.25 5.68
CA PRO A 426 18.41 -14.34 4.76
C PRO A 426 17.08 -15.03 5.11
N ALA A 427 16.16 -15.11 4.16
CA ALA A 427 14.93 -15.89 4.30
C ALA A 427 14.82 -16.96 3.19
N ALA A 428 14.54 -18.19 3.65
CA ALA A 428 14.05 -19.37 2.94
C ALA A 428 14.90 -19.95 1.79
N GLY A 429 15.29 -21.23 1.97
CA GLY A 429 16.15 -21.98 1.06
C GLY A 429 15.57 -22.18 -0.34
N GLY A 430 16.47 -22.09 -1.33
CA GLY A 430 16.24 -22.30 -2.77
C GLY A 430 17.33 -21.58 -3.56
N ASP A 431 17.71 -22.09 -4.73
CA ASP A 431 18.61 -21.39 -5.65
C ASP A 431 17.93 -20.15 -6.29
N ALA A 432 18.71 -19.27 -6.93
CA ALA A 432 18.20 -18.01 -7.51
C ALA A 432 17.09 -18.25 -8.56
N VAL A 433 17.17 -19.37 -9.28
CA VAL A 433 16.16 -19.80 -10.27
C VAL A 433 14.83 -20.12 -9.58
N THR A 434 14.86 -20.85 -8.46
CA THR A 434 13.67 -21.18 -7.67
C THR A 434 13.02 -19.92 -7.08
N ARG A 435 13.82 -19.01 -6.53
CA ARG A 435 13.30 -17.73 -6.00
C ARG A 435 12.71 -16.87 -7.10
N GLY A 436 13.37 -16.80 -8.26
CA GLY A 436 12.87 -16.08 -9.44
C GLY A 436 11.56 -16.65 -9.97
N LYS A 437 11.43 -17.99 -10.05
CA LYS A 437 10.20 -18.67 -10.44
C LYS A 437 9.04 -18.34 -9.49
N ASN A 438 9.27 -18.41 -8.19
CA ASN A 438 8.27 -18.07 -7.18
C ASN A 438 7.86 -16.59 -7.27
N LEU A 439 8.82 -15.70 -7.53
CA LEU A 439 8.56 -14.28 -7.70
C LEU A 439 7.72 -14.03 -8.97
N PHE A 440 8.08 -14.65 -10.10
CA PHE A 440 7.33 -14.62 -11.37
C PHE A 440 5.87 -15.08 -11.21
N GLN A 441 5.64 -16.09 -10.37
CA GLN A 441 4.30 -16.55 -10.00
C GLN A 441 3.56 -15.57 -9.09
N SER A 442 4.22 -15.10 -8.03
CA SER A 442 3.63 -14.21 -7.02
C SER A 442 3.22 -12.86 -7.58
N MET A 443 3.94 -12.38 -8.60
CA MET A 443 3.66 -11.14 -9.33
C MET A 443 2.72 -11.36 -10.51
N ALA A 444 2.18 -12.58 -10.66
CA ALA A 444 1.26 -12.96 -11.74
C ALA A 444 1.80 -12.73 -13.16
N CYS A 445 3.13 -12.70 -13.36
CA CYS A 445 3.73 -12.48 -14.68
C CYS A 445 3.28 -13.54 -15.71
N PHE A 446 2.96 -14.74 -15.23
CA PHE A 446 2.47 -15.86 -16.03
C PHE A 446 1.10 -15.64 -16.69
N THR A 447 0.32 -14.64 -16.26
CA THR A 447 -0.97 -14.35 -16.91
C THR A 447 -0.76 -13.77 -18.31
N CYS A 448 0.36 -13.07 -18.55
CA CYS A 448 0.66 -12.45 -19.83
C CYS A 448 1.86 -13.10 -20.52
N HIS A 449 2.92 -13.47 -19.77
CA HIS A 449 4.12 -14.05 -20.34
C HIS A 449 4.09 -15.58 -20.31
N LYS A 450 4.04 -16.18 -21.50
CA LYS A 450 4.06 -17.63 -21.69
C LYS A 450 5.43 -18.21 -21.31
N THR A 451 5.44 -19.27 -20.50
CA THR A 451 6.67 -20.01 -20.15
C THR A 451 6.40 -21.52 -20.27
N PRO A 452 7.43 -22.40 -20.28
CA PRO A 452 7.22 -23.85 -20.24
C PRO A 452 6.39 -24.31 -19.03
N ASP A 453 6.52 -23.60 -17.90
CA ASP A 453 5.75 -23.85 -16.67
C ASP A 453 4.31 -23.32 -16.74
N PHE A 454 4.02 -22.38 -17.66
CA PHE A 454 2.73 -21.70 -17.82
C PHE A 454 2.37 -21.56 -19.30
N PRO A 455 1.91 -22.65 -19.95
CA PRO A 455 1.85 -22.71 -21.39
C PRO A 455 0.67 -21.94 -22.02
N ASP A 456 -0.52 -21.83 -21.41
CA ASP A 456 -1.66 -21.19 -22.11
C ASP A 456 -2.58 -20.38 -21.17
N MET A 457 -2.76 -19.10 -21.51
CA MET A 457 -3.76 -18.17 -20.95
C MET A 457 -4.35 -17.30 -22.08
N PRO A 458 -5.63 -16.87 -22.00
CA PRO A 458 -6.27 -16.04 -23.03
C PRO A 458 -5.52 -14.73 -23.34
N THR A 459 -4.78 -14.21 -22.36
CA THR A 459 -4.02 -12.95 -22.41
C THR A 459 -2.58 -13.11 -22.94
N HIS A 460 -2.10 -14.35 -23.20
CA HIS A 460 -0.74 -14.57 -23.71
C HIS A 460 -0.48 -14.00 -25.09
N ALA A 461 -1.51 -13.76 -25.90
CA ALA A 461 -1.36 -13.08 -27.19
C ALA A 461 -0.99 -11.60 -27.06
N GLN A 462 -1.05 -11.03 -25.84
CA GLN A 462 -0.85 -9.61 -25.58
C GLN A 462 0.56 -9.28 -25.07
N ALA A 463 1.44 -10.28 -24.89
CA ALA A 463 2.80 -10.07 -24.40
C ALA A 463 3.81 -11.07 -25.01
N PRO A 464 5.12 -10.76 -24.95
CA PRO A 464 6.17 -11.66 -25.41
C PRO A 464 6.18 -13.02 -24.70
N SER A 465 6.38 -14.08 -25.47
CA SER A 465 6.56 -15.45 -24.97
C SER A 465 8.01 -15.72 -24.59
N TYR A 466 8.22 -16.39 -23.45
CA TYR A 466 9.54 -16.84 -22.98
C TYR A 466 9.80 -18.34 -23.23
N VAL A 467 8.86 -19.03 -23.89
CA VAL A 467 9.03 -20.43 -24.31
C VAL A 467 10.18 -20.55 -25.31
N GLY A 468 11.16 -21.39 -25.01
CA GLY A 468 12.34 -21.63 -25.84
C GLY A 468 13.57 -20.79 -25.48
N GLY A 469 13.46 -19.92 -24.47
CA GLY A 469 14.51 -18.96 -24.11
C GLY A 469 14.49 -17.74 -25.01
N ILE A 470 14.77 -16.57 -24.42
CA ILE A 470 14.79 -15.30 -25.17
C ILE A 470 16.15 -14.61 -25.17
N LEU A 471 17.07 -14.99 -24.26
CA LEU A 471 18.38 -14.37 -24.17
C LEU A 471 19.21 -14.67 -25.43
N GLY A 472 19.80 -13.63 -26.00
CA GLY A 472 20.60 -13.68 -27.22
C GLY A 472 19.79 -13.59 -28.52
N HIS A 473 18.44 -13.61 -28.46
CA HIS A 473 17.61 -13.39 -29.64
C HIS A 473 17.57 -11.91 -30.02
N GLU A 474 17.51 -11.60 -31.31
CA GLU A 474 17.21 -10.25 -31.79
C GLU A 474 15.71 -10.04 -31.83
N VAL A 475 15.22 -8.97 -31.20
CA VAL A 475 13.82 -8.56 -31.26
C VAL A 475 13.72 -7.16 -31.83
N GLU A 476 12.73 -6.93 -32.69
CA GLU A 476 12.39 -5.59 -33.14
C GLU A 476 11.56 -4.91 -32.05
N VAL A 477 11.95 -3.70 -31.65
CA VAL A 477 11.25 -2.90 -30.65
C VAL A 477 10.87 -1.54 -31.22
N THR A 478 9.77 -0.96 -30.74
CA THR A 478 9.51 0.47 -30.89
C THR A 478 10.12 1.22 -29.70
N LEU A 479 10.89 2.28 -29.97
CA LEU A 479 11.42 3.15 -28.93
C LEU A 479 10.30 4.06 -28.42
N GLY A 480 9.68 3.73 -27.29
CA GLY A 480 8.45 4.37 -26.84
C GLY A 480 7.20 3.90 -27.59
N ILE A 481 6.03 4.37 -27.16
CA ILE A 481 4.74 4.09 -27.80
C ILE A 481 4.66 4.85 -29.14
N GLY A 482 4.68 4.12 -30.26
CA GLY A 482 4.60 4.71 -31.60
C GLY A 482 5.90 5.32 -32.14
N GLY A 483 7.03 5.13 -31.45
CA GLY A 483 8.33 5.63 -31.90
C GLY A 483 9.01 4.75 -32.96
N PRO A 484 10.21 5.14 -33.43
CA PRO A 484 10.91 4.45 -34.50
C PRO A 484 11.26 3.00 -34.11
N ARG A 485 11.18 2.09 -35.09
CA ARG A 485 11.53 0.68 -34.90
C ARG A 485 13.04 0.48 -34.92
N LYS A 486 13.55 -0.36 -34.02
CA LYS A 486 14.96 -0.71 -33.93
C LYS A 486 15.09 -2.18 -33.54
N LYS A 487 16.06 -2.89 -34.14
CA LYS A 487 16.44 -4.23 -33.68
C LYS A 487 17.37 -4.13 -32.47
N VAL A 488 17.05 -4.88 -31.42
CA VAL A 488 17.81 -4.94 -30.17
C VAL A 488 18.01 -6.40 -29.80
N THR A 489 19.21 -6.75 -29.34
CA THR A 489 19.47 -8.07 -28.77
C THR A 489 18.92 -8.14 -27.36
N ILE A 490 18.19 -9.21 -27.04
CA ILE A 490 17.67 -9.46 -25.69
C ILE A 490 18.84 -9.94 -24.82
N ASP A 491 19.42 -9.03 -24.07
CA ASP A 491 20.40 -9.30 -23.01
C ASP A 491 19.78 -9.08 -21.60
N GLU A 492 20.57 -9.27 -20.56
CA GLU A 492 20.09 -9.12 -19.18
C GLU A 492 19.72 -7.68 -18.85
N ASP A 493 20.42 -6.71 -19.43
CA ASP A 493 20.14 -5.28 -19.24
C ASP A 493 18.82 -4.90 -19.92
N TYR A 494 18.55 -5.45 -21.11
CA TYR A 494 17.27 -5.32 -21.79
C TYR A 494 16.12 -5.88 -20.95
N ILE A 495 16.27 -7.08 -20.36
CA ILE A 495 15.23 -7.67 -19.50
C ILE A 495 14.98 -6.80 -18.25
N ARG A 496 16.05 -6.29 -17.63
CA ARG A 496 15.93 -5.39 -16.46
C ARG A 496 15.21 -4.09 -16.82
N GLU A 497 15.58 -3.49 -17.95
CA GLU A 497 14.95 -2.27 -18.48
C GLU A 497 13.49 -2.52 -18.86
N SER A 498 13.15 -3.66 -19.47
CA SER A 498 11.78 -4.03 -19.79
C SER A 498 10.90 -4.27 -18.56
N ILE A 499 11.47 -4.62 -17.41
CA ILE A 499 10.70 -4.80 -16.15
C ILE A 499 10.57 -3.46 -15.39
N GLN A 500 11.62 -2.65 -15.35
CA GLN A 500 11.62 -1.36 -14.65
C GLN A 500 10.94 -0.25 -15.46
N ASN A 501 11.11 -0.27 -16.78
CA ASN A 501 10.59 0.72 -17.71
C ASN A 501 10.04 0.04 -19.00
N PRO A 502 8.95 -0.74 -18.89
CA PRO A 502 8.39 -1.53 -19.99
C PRO A 502 7.96 -0.71 -21.22
N LEU A 503 7.76 0.60 -21.06
CA LEU A 503 7.33 1.50 -22.14
C LEU A 503 8.50 2.09 -22.93
N ALA A 504 9.75 1.96 -22.47
CA ALA A 504 10.91 2.49 -23.17
C ALA A 504 11.20 1.75 -24.48
N LYS A 505 11.04 0.42 -24.47
CA LYS A 505 11.28 -0.46 -25.62
C LYS A 505 10.18 -1.52 -25.65
N ILE A 506 9.23 -1.34 -26.56
CA ILE A 506 8.08 -2.24 -26.68
C ILE A 506 8.39 -3.25 -27.79
N ALA A 507 8.43 -4.53 -27.44
CA ALA A 507 8.66 -5.60 -28.41
C ALA A 507 7.55 -5.64 -29.48
N VAL A 508 7.94 -5.93 -30.70
CA VAL A 508 7.06 -6.18 -31.83
C VAL A 508 6.81 -7.68 -31.92
N ASP A 509 5.55 -8.09 -32.00
CA ASP A 509 5.18 -9.48 -32.20
C ASP A 509 5.59 -9.92 -33.61
N GLU A 510 6.49 -10.88 -33.68
CA GLU A 510 7.01 -11.43 -34.95
C GLU A 510 5.91 -12.04 -35.83
N LYS A 511 4.77 -12.45 -35.24
CA LYS A 511 3.68 -13.12 -35.97
C LYS A 511 2.80 -12.17 -36.77
N ASN A 512 2.59 -10.95 -36.27
CA ASN A 512 1.69 -9.97 -36.89
C ASN A 512 2.36 -8.62 -37.20
N GLY A 513 3.63 -8.45 -36.82
CA GLY A 513 4.42 -7.25 -37.06
C GLY A 513 3.96 -6.01 -36.29
N GLN A 514 3.07 -6.17 -35.31
CA GLN A 514 2.54 -5.10 -34.47
C GLN A 514 3.26 -5.06 -33.12
N ALA A 515 3.49 -3.85 -32.58
CA ALA A 515 3.98 -3.70 -31.23
C ALA A 515 2.98 -4.30 -30.23
N PHE A 516 3.48 -5.03 -29.22
CA PHE A 516 2.63 -5.49 -28.13
C PHE A 516 1.95 -4.28 -27.45
N GLN A 517 0.73 -4.47 -26.99
CA GLN A 517 -0.01 -3.39 -26.33
C GLN A 517 0.74 -2.98 -25.04
N PRO A 518 0.85 -1.68 -24.74
CA PRO A 518 1.57 -1.17 -23.56
C PRO A 518 0.77 -1.37 -22.27
N ILE A 519 0.46 -2.64 -21.97
CA ILE A 519 -0.33 -3.05 -20.80
C ILE A 519 0.53 -3.46 -19.61
N MET A 520 1.84 -3.64 -19.82
CA MET A 520 2.78 -4.00 -18.76
C MET A 520 3.11 -2.75 -17.92
N PRO A 521 2.70 -2.68 -16.65
CA PRO A 521 3.04 -1.55 -15.78
C PRO A 521 4.51 -1.64 -15.32
N PRO A 522 5.15 -0.51 -14.97
CA PRO A 522 6.47 -0.54 -14.34
C PRO A 522 6.39 -1.30 -13.01
N LEU A 523 7.25 -2.32 -12.83
CA LEU A 523 7.18 -3.21 -11.68
C LEU A 523 8.16 -2.77 -10.57
N PRO A 524 7.70 -2.54 -9.33
CA PRO A 524 8.57 -2.16 -8.22
C PRO A 524 9.30 -3.38 -7.66
N VAL A 525 10.39 -3.78 -8.31
CA VAL A 525 11.26 -4.87 -7.85
C VAL A 525 12.57 -4.33 -7.28
N THR A 526 13.05 -4.92 -6.18
CA THR A 526 14.39 -4.62 -5.64
C THR A 526 15.48 -5.22 -6.53
N ASP A 527 16.73 -4.74 -6.42
CA ASP A 527 17.86 -5.29 -7.21
C ASP A 527 18.02 -6.81 -7.01
N ALA A 528 17.87 -7.31 -5.77
CA ALA A 528 17.97 -8.75 -5.48
C ALA A 528 16.81 -9.56 -6.09
N GLN A 529 15.59 -9.01 -6.07
CA GLN A 529 14.43 -9.62 -6.74
C GLN A 529 14.55 -9.60 -8.26
N MET A 530 15.17 -8.54 -8.80
CA MET A 530 15.49 -8.44 -10.22
C MET A 530 16.51 -9.50 -10.63
N ASP A 531 17.56 -9.71 -9.83
CA ASP A 531 18.57 -10.75 -10.08
C ASP A 531 17.95 -12.15 -10.10
N ASP A 532 17.04 -12.43 -9.17
CA ASP A 532 16.32 -13.70 -9.11
C ASP A 532 15.40 -13.88 -10.35
N LEU A 533 14.65 -12.85 -10.77
CA LEU A 533 13.81 -12.90 -11.99
C LEU A 533 14.63 -13.13 -13.26
N VAL A 534 15.74 -12.41 -13.42
CA VAL A 534 16.67 -12.58 -14.55
C VAL A 534 17.27 -13.99 -14.53
N ALA A 535 17.63 -14.52 -13.36
CA ALA A 535 18.12 -15.90 -13.22
C ALA A 535 17.08 -16.94 -13.67
N TYR A 536 15.81 -16.74 -13.32
CA TYR A 536 14.73 -17.61 -13.77
C TYR A 536 14.49 -17.50 -15.28
N ILE A 537 14.38 -16.29 -15.84
CA ILE A 537 14.19 -16.10 -17.30
C ILE A 537 15.36 -16.69 -18.08
N ARG A 538 16.59 -16.58 -17.56
CA ARG A 538 17.79 -17.21 -18.13
C ARG A 538 17.67 -18.74 -18.16
N SER A 539 17.14 -19.34 -17.09
CA SER A 539 16.97 -20.79 -17.01
C SER A 539 15.98 -21.36 -18.05
N LEU A 540 15.10 -20.52 -18.61
CA LEU A 540 14.12 -20.94 -19.62
C LEU A 540 14.73 -21.21 -21.00
N GLY A 541 15.97 -20.77 -21.25
CA GLY A 541 16.69 -20.98 -22.51
C GLY A 541 17.71 -22.11 -22.51
N THR A 542 17.99 -22.72 -21.35
CA THR A 542 18.91 -23.85 -21.23
C THR A 542 18.12 -25.15 -21.07
N ALA A 543 17.68 -25.73 -22.19
CA ALA A 543 17.32 -27.14 -22.23
C ALA A 543 18.57 -27.94 -22.64
N GLU A 544 19.27 -28.56 -21.70
CA GLU A 544 20.09 -29.73 -22.06
C GLU A 544 19.20 -30.98 -22.21
N PRO A 545 19.58 -31.93 -23.07
CA PRO A 545 18.70 -32.98 -23.56
C PRO A 545 18.50 -34.09 -22.54
N LYS A 546 17.39 -34.81 -22.71
CA LYS A 546 17.08 -36.11 -22.09
C LYS A 546 18.32 -37.02 -22.06
N THR A 547 18.69 -37.49 -20.87
CA THR A 547 19.57 -38.65 -20.71
C THR A 547 18.84 -39.92 -21.17
N GLU A 548 19.39 -40.60 -22.17
CA GLU A 548 19.14 -42.02 -22.41
C GLU A 548 20.23 -42.89 -21.74
N HIS A 549 19.74 -43.93 -21.09
CA HIS A 549 20.35 -45.12 -20.51
C HIS A 549 21.86 -45.39 -20.62
N THR A 550 22.47 -45.69 -19.47
CA THR A 550 23.41 -46.81 -19.33
C THR A 550 23.15 -47.58 -18.03
N GLU A 551 23.27 -48.91 -18.13
CA GLU A 551 22.84 -49.93 -17.18
C GLU A 551 23.65 -50.04 -15.87
N ALA A 552 22.91 -50.46 -14.83
CA ALA A 552 23.24 -51.25 -13.65
C ALA A 552 24.71 -51.62 -13.31
N LYS A 553 25.10 -51.33 -12.05
CA LYS A 553 25.76 -52.33 -11.19
C LYS A 553 25.56 -52.08 -9.69
N ALA A 554 24.85 -53.04 -9.07
CA ALA A 554 25.00 -53.60 -7.71
C ALA A 554 25.11 -52.68 -6.47
N GLN A 555 24.13 -52.79 -5.58
CA GLN A 555 24.32 -52.70 -4.12
C GLN A 555 23.78 -53.98 -3.43
N PRO A 556 24.46 -54.52 -2.41
CA PRO A 556 24.08 -55.76 -1.75
C PRO A 556 23.10 -55.58 -0.58
N LYS A 557 22.52 -56.73 -0.21
CA LYS A 557 21.39 -57.03 0.69
C LYS A 557 21.52 -56.63 2.18
N ALA A 558 20.38 -56.19 2.71
CA ALA A 558 19.64 -56.58 3.94
C ALA A 558 20.32 -56.65 5.34
N GLU A 559 19.86 -55.73 6.22
CA GLU A 559 19.27 -55.88 7.59
C GLU A 559 19.95 -56.72 8.72
N PRO A 560 19.67 -56.54 10.06
CA PRO A 560 18.44 -55.97 10.66
C PRO A 560 18.52 -55.19 12.03
N LYS A 561 17.37 -54.57 12.37
CA LYS A 561 16.60 -54.55 13.65
C LYS A 561 16.76 -53.48 14.78
N ALA A 562 15.59 -52.88 15.05
CA ALA A 562 14.88 -52.64 16.34
C ALA A 562 15.29 -51.42 17.20
N ALA A 563 14.39 -50.65 17.85
CA ALA A 563 12.94 -50.68 18.02
C ALA A 563 12.40 -49.34 18.56
N ALA A 564 11.13 -49.02 18.30
CA ALA A 564 10.24 -48.29 19.22
C ALA A 564 8.77 -48.73 18.96
N PRO A 565 7.89 -48.76 19.97
CA PRO A 565 6.80 -49.73 20.10
C PRO A 565 5.47 -49.32 19.47
N GLN A 566 4.65 -50.34 19.17
CA GLN A 566 3.34 -50.28 18.51
C GLN A 566 2.15 -50.12 19.49
N ALA A 567 1.23 -49.25 19.08
CA ALA A 567 -0.23 -49.36 18.96
C ALA A 567 -1.09 -50.13 19.99
N LYS A 568 -2.28 -49.56 20.26
CA LYS A 568 -3.53 -50.32 20.26
C LYS A 568 -4.65 -49.59 19.49
N PRO A 569 -5.60 -50.34 18.90
CA PRO A 569 -6.51 -49.89 17.85
C PRO A 569 -7.88 -49.47 18.41
N MET A 570 -8.56 -48.52 17.77
CA MET A 570 -9.99 -48.29 18.00
C MET A 570 -10.83 -49.23 17.14
N PRO A 571 -11.93 -49.80 17.68
CA PRO A 571 -12.72 -50.84 17.04
C PRO A 571 -13.73 -50.28 16.03
N LYS A 572 -14.15 -51.14 15.10
CA LYS A 572 -15.25 -50.92 14.15
C LYS A 572 -16.61 -50.88 14.88
N SER A 573 -17.51 -50.10 14.26
CA SER A 573 -18.93 -49.85 14.55
C SER A 573 -19.73 -51.00 15.17
N GLU A 574 -20.52 -50.67 16.19
CA GLU A 574 -21.83 -51.30 16.43
C GLU A 574 -22.89 -50.22 16.31
N ALA A 575 -23.83 -50.43 15.39
CA ALA A 575 -25.07 -49.70 15.28
C ALA A 575 -25.99 -50.17 16.41
N ALA A 576 -26.50 -49.22 17.18
CA ALA A 576 -27.69 -49.41 18.01
C ALA A 576 -28.68 -48.31 17.65
N GLU A 577 -29.87 -48.75 17.25
CA GLU A 577 -31.04 -47.93 16.97
C GLU A 577 -31.34 -46.97 18.12
N HIS A 578 -31.15 -45.68 17.84
CA HIS A 578 -32.04 -44.65 18.34
C HIS A 578 -32.43 -43.80 17.15
N ALA A 579 -33.73 -43.71 16.88
CA ALA A 579 -34.30 -42.69 16.02
C ALA A 579 -33.93 -41.32 16.60
N ALA A 580 -32.82 -40.75 16.15
CA ALA A 580 -32.29 -39.48 16.60
C ALA A 580 -32.44 -38.49 15.45
N ALA A 581 -33.25 -37.47 15.68
CA ALA A 581 -33.40 -36.31 14.81
C ALA A 581 -32.02 -35.78 14.36
N ALA A 582 -31.95 -35.26 13.13
CA ALA A 582 -30.77 -34.59 12.60
C ALA A 582 -30.15 -33.65 13.67
N PRO A 583 -28.82 -33.64 13.84
CA PRO A 583 -28.19 -32.81 14.85
C PRO A 583 -28.61 -31.36 14.60
N LYS A 584 -29.35 -30.78 15.55
CA LYS A 584 -29.73 -29.37 15.48
C LYS A 584 -28.43 -28.56 15.44
N LEU A 585 -28.22 -27.82 14.35
CA LEU A 585 -27.12 -26.88 14.23
C LEU A 585 -27.19 -25.90 15.41
N ASP A 586 -26.05 -25.63 16.05
CA ASP A 586 -25.96 -24.64 17.13
C ASP A 586 -26.37 -23.26 16.58
N PRO A 587 -27.49 -22.67 17.05
CA PRO A 587 -27.97 -21.38 16.55
C PRO A 587 -26.96 -20.24 16.74
N GLU A 588 -26.12 -20.31 17.79
CA GLU A 588 -25.10 -19.29 18.03
C GLU A 588 -23.94 -19.42 17.03
N ALA A 589 -23.50 -20.65 16.73
CA ALA A 589 -22.51 -20.90 15.69
C ALA A 589 -23.00 -20.49 14.29
N VAL A 590 -24.28 -20.73 13.99
CA VAL A 590 -24.91 -20.27 12.73
C VAL A 590 -24.94 -18.74 12.66
N ALA A 591 -25.27 -18.06 13.76
CA ALA A 591 -25.29 -16.60 13.82
C ALA A 591 -23.88 -15.98 13.67
N ARG A 592 -22.88 -16.52 14.38
CA ARG A 592 -21.48 -16.13 14.22
C ARG A 592 -20.97 -16.41 12.81
N GLY A 593 -21.32 -17.57 12.25
CA GLY A 593 -21.01 -17.97 10.88
C GLY A 593 -21.56 -17.01 9.83
N LYS A 594 -22.84 -16.61 9.97
CA LYS A 594 -23.49 -15.60 9.12
C LYS A 594 -22.79 -14.24 9.22
N GLN A 595 -22.44 -13.82 10.43
CA GLN A 595 -21.70 -12.58 10.64
C GLN A 595 -20.29 -12.63 10.01
N LEU A 596 -19.60 -13.76 10.12
CA LEU A 596 -18.30 -13.97 9.47
C LEU A 596 -18.42 -13.99 7.94
N PHE A 597 -19.49 -14.59 7.41
CA PHE A 597 -19.80 -14.59 5.97
C PHE A 597 -20.05 -13.18 5.42
N GLN A 598 -20.66 -12.30 6.22
CA GLN A 598 -20.84 -10.87 5.90
C GLN A 598 -19.53 -10.07 6.04
N THR A 599 -18.85 -10.22 7.18
CA THR A 599 -17.66 -9.44 7.52
C THR A 599 -16.49 -9.73 6.57
N ASN A 600 -16.36 -10.98 6.13
CA ASN A 600 -15.37 -11.39 5.14
C ASN A 600 -15.87 -11.21 3.69
N ALA A 601 -17.00 -10.52 3.49
CA ALA A 601 -17.60 -10.22 2.19
C ALA A 601 -17.90 -11.45 1.31
N CYS A 602 -18.04 -12.66 1.88
CA CYS A 602 -18.31 -13.88 1.11
C CYS A 602 -19.59 -13.77 0.27
N PHE A 603 -20.57 -13.00 0.75
CA PHE A 603 -21.83 -12.72 0.06
C PHE A 603 -21.68 -11.96 -1.26
N SER A 604 -20.56 -11.27 -1.49
CA SER A 604 -20.34 -10.55 -2.76
C SER A 604 -20.20 -11.52 -3.92
N CYS A 605 -19.71 -12.73 -3.69
CA CYS A 605 -19.48 -13.73 -4.73
C CYS A 605 -20.37 -14.97 -4.56
N HIS A 606 -20.60 -15.43 -3.32
CA HIS A 606 -21.38 -16.62 -3.06
C HIS A 606 -22.85 -16.29 -2.77
N LYS A 607 -23.72 -16.65 -3.71
CA LYS A 607 -25.16 -16.47 -3.59
C LYS A 607 -25.72 -17.34 -2.45
N THR A 608 -26.52 -16.73 -1.57
CA THR A 608 -27.24 -17.43 -0.48
C THR A 608 -28.69 -16.90 -0.42
N PRO A 609 -29.63 -17.58 0.26
CA PRO A 609 -30.98 -17.04 0.47
C PRO A 609 -31.00 -15.67 1.16
N ASP A 610 -30.05 -15.43 2.07
CA ASP A 610 -29.88 -14.15 2.77
C ASP A 610 -29.26 -13.05 1.89
N PHE A 611 -28.60 -13.44 0.78
CA PHE A 611 -27.90 -12.55 -0.16
C PHE A 611 -28.16 -12.99 -1.60
N PRO A 612 -29.37 -12.73 -2.14
CA PRO A 612 -29.83 -13.37 -3.36
C PRO A 612 -29.20 -12.81 -4.63
N ASP A 613 -28.88 -11.52 -4.76
CA ASP A 613 -28.45 -10.98 -6.06
C ASP A 613 -27.33 -9.92 -5.98
N MET A 614 -26.19 -10.23 -6.60
CA MET A 614 -25.07 -9.34 -6.91
C MET A 614 -24.55 -9.63 -8.34
N PRO A 615 -24.07 -8.62 -9.10
CA PRO A 615 -23.51 -8.82 -10.44
C PRO A 615 -22.36 -9.84 -10.52
N THR A 616 -21.64 -10.02 -9.42
CA THR A 616 -20.49 -10.90 -9.24
C THR A 616 -20.86 -12.36 -8.92
N HIS A 617 -22.14 -12.68 -8.65
CA HIS A 617 -22.58 -14.05 -8.32
C HIS A 617 -22.41 -15.04 -9.48
N ALA A 618 -22.25 -14.57 -10.72
CA ALA A 618 -21.94 -15.44 -11.86
C ALA A 618 -20.49 -15.99 -11.82
N GLN A 619 -19.65 -15.47 -10.93
CA GLN A 619 -18.21 -15.76 -10.88
C GLN A 619 -17.82 -16.74 -9.77
N ALA A 620 -18.78 -17.28 -9.01
CA ALA A 620 -18.54 -18.25 -7.94
C ALA A 620 -19.72 -19.24 -7.79
N PRO A 621 -19.52 -20.39 -7.12
CA PRO A 621 -20.60 -21.34 -6.86
C PRO A 621 -21.64 -20.78 -5.89
N SER A 622 -22.91 -21.11 -6.15
CA SER A 622 -24.07 -20.73 -5.33
C SER A 622 -24.26 -21.71 -4.18
N TYR A 623 -24.65 -21.19 -3.01
CA TYR A 623 -25.04 -21.98 -1.83
C TYR A 623 -26.56 -22.01 -1.60
N VAL A 624 -27.35 -21.41 -2.50
CA VAL A 624 -28.82 -21.52 -2.48
C VAL A 624 -29.23 -22.98 -2.68
N GLY A 625 -30.04 -23.50 -1.74
CA GLY A 625 -30.49 -24.90 -1.74
C GLY A 625 -29.59 -25.87 -0.97
N GLY A 626 -28.51 -25.38 -0.36
CA GLY A 626 -27.53 -26.20 0.36
C GLY A 626 -26.57 -26.90 -0.59
N ILE A 627 -25.26 -26.77 -0.36
CA ILE A 627 -24.22 -27.36 -1.23
C ILE A 627 -23.59 -28.62 -0.63
N ILE A 628 -23.69 -28.81 0.68
CA ILE A 628 -23.05 -29.93 1.37
C ILE A 628 -23.75 -31.24 0.97
N GLY A 629 -22.96 -32.23 0.56
CA GLY A 629 -23.42 -33.51 0.02
C GLY A 629 -23.58 -33.54 -1.51
N HIS A 630 -23.56 -32.38 -2.20
CA HIS A 630 -23.61 -32.34 -3.66
C HIS A 630 -22.30 -32.83 -4.28
N LYS A 631 -22.40 -33.46 -5.46
CA LYS A 631 -21.24 -33.79 -6.28
C LYS A 631 -20.93 -32.62 -7.20
N VAL A 632 -19.70 -32.10 -7.13
CA VAL A 632 -19.23 -31.02 -7.99
C VAL A 632 -17.97 -31.46 -8.73
N GLU A 633 -17.81 -31.00 -9.97
CA GLU A 633 -16.57 -31.16 -10.72
C GLU A 633 -15.60 -30.04 -10.34
N VAL A 634 -14.35 -30.38 -10.04
CA VAL A 634 -13.29 -29.42 -9.70
C VAL A 634 -12.05 -29.63 -10.55
N THR A 635 -11.27 -28.59 -10.82
CA THR A 635 -9.89 -28.72 -11.30
C THR A 635 -8.93 -28.77 -10.10
N VAL A 636 -7.98 -29.70 -10.10
CA VAL A 636 -6.93 -29.77 -9.05
C VAL A 636 -5.85 -28.74 -9.40
N GLY A 637 -5.80 -27.63 -8.67
CA GLY A 637 -4.98 -26.47 -9.02
C GLY A 637 -5.57 -25.62 -10.16
N VAL A 638 -4.94 -24.48 -10.44
CA VAL A 638 -5.32 -23.59 -11.56
C VAL A 638 -4.95 -24.27 -12.88
N GLY A 639 -5.96 -24.69 -13.66
CA GLY A 639 -5.76 -25.34 -14.97
C GLY A 639 -5.36 -26.82 -14.92
N GLY A 640 -5.42 -27.47 -13.76
CA GLY A 640 -5.10 -28.90 -13.63
C GLY A 640 -6.25 -29.84 -14.00
N PRO A 641 -6.05 -31.17 -13.86
CA PRO A 641 -7.02 -32.17 -14.31
C PRO A 641 -8.35 -32.05 -13.55
N LYS A 642 -9.46 -32.32 -14.26
CA LYS A 642 -10.82 -32.33 -13.69
C LYS A 642 -11.06 -33.59 -12.85
N LYS A 643 -11.71 -33.43 -11.71
CA LYS A 643 -12.09 -34.52 -10.79
C LYS A 643 -13.46 -34.22 -10.19
N THR A 644 -14.31 -35.23 -10.10
CA THR A 644 -15.57 -35.12 -9.34
C THR A 644 -15.30 -35.38 -7.86
N ILE A 645 -15.79 -34.48 -7.00
CA ILE A 645 -15.72 -34.61 -5.55
C ILE A 645 -17.11 -34.42 -4.93
N THR A 646 -17.32 -34.96 -3.74
CA THR A 646 -18.48 -34.62 -2.91
C THR A 646 -18.11 -33.44 -2.03
N VAL A 647 -18.98 -32.45 -1.95
CA VAL A 647 -18.79 -31.28 -1.09
C VAL A 647 -19.05 -31.69 0.36
N ASP A 648 -17.99 -31.83 1.14
CA ASP A 648 -18.03 -32.09 2.58
C ASP A 648 -17.37 -30.94 3.36
N GLU A 649 -17.36 -31.05 4.70
CA GLU A 649 -16.83 -30.01 5.59
C GLU A 649 -15.33 -29.80 5.39
N ASP A 650 -14.59 -30.88 5.15
CA ASP A 650 -13.15 -30.83 4.90
C ASP A 650 -12.86 -30.12 3.58
N TYR A 651 -13.66 -30.35 2.54
CA TYR A 651 -13.57 -29.64 1.29
C TYR A 651 -13.88 -28.14 1.43
N ILE A 652 -14.93 -27.76 2.17
CA ILE A 652 -15.23 -26.34 2.41
C ILE A 652 -14.09 -25.69 3.20
N ARG A 653 -13.55 -26.36 4.22
CA ARG A 653 -12.39 -25.87 5.00
C ARG A 653 -11.15 -25.69 4.13
N GLU A 654 -10.85 -26.65 3.28
CA GLU A 654 -9.74 -26.56 2.32
C GLU A 654 -9.97 -25.42 1.31
N SER A 655 -11.21 -25.23 0.85
CA SER A 655 -11.56 -24.18 -0.11
C SER A 655 -11.48 -22.77 0.51
N VAL A 656 -11.72 -22.64 1.82
CA VAL A 656 -11.57 -21.35 2.53
C VAL A 656 -10.11 -21.03 2.82
N LYS A 657 -9.30 -22.03 3.21
CA LYS A 657 -7.87 -21.84 3.50
C LYS A 657 -7.01 -21.75 2.24
N ASN A 658 -7.29 -22.59 1.26
CA ASN A 658 -6.52 -22.79 0.04
C ASN A 658 -7.45 -22.79 -1.20
N PRO A 659 -8.10 -21.66 -1.51
CA PRO A 659 -9.13 -21.59 -2.56
C PRO A 659 -8.64 -21.98 -3.96
N MET A 660 -7.33 -21.96 -4.20
CA MET A 660 -6.71 -22.33 -5.47
C MET A 660 -6.40 -23.83 -5.59
N ALA A 661 -6.55 -24.62 -4.51
CA ALA A 661 -6.22 -26.04 -4.52
C ALA A 661 -7.22 -26.86 -5.35
N LYS A 662 -8.52 -26.53 -5.27
CA LYS A 662 -9.60 -27.23 -5.97
C LYS A 662 -10.68 -26.23 -6.40
N ILE A 663 -10.70 -25.88 -7.68
CA ILE A 663 -11.59 -24.84 -8.21
C ILE A 663 -12.81 -25.50 -8.84
N VAL A 664 -14.00 -25.09 -8.43
CA VAL A 664 -15.27 -25.62 -8.97
C VAL A 664 -15.41 -25.28 -10.45
N VAL A 665 -15.85 -26.26 -11.23
CA VAL A 665 -16.24 -26.10 -12.62
C VAL A 665 -17.69 -25.66 -12.68
N ASN A 666 -17.96 -24.56 -13.38
CA ASN A 666 -19.31 -24.08 -13.59
C ASN A 666 -20.05 -25.04 -14.52
N GLU A 667 -21.12 -25.66 -14.02
CA GLU A 667 -21.90 -26.67 -14.75
C GLU A 667 -22.52 -26.13 -16.05
N LYS A 668 -22.79 -24.83 -16.12
CA LYS A 668 -23.40 -24.20 -17.32
C LYS A 668 -22.40 -23.92 -18.43
N THR A 669 -21.15 -23.63 -18.08
CA THR A 669 -20.11 -23.26 -19.06
C THR A 669 -19.07 -24.35 -19.28
N GLY A 670 -19.01 -25.37 -18.40
CA GLY A 670 -18.00 -26.43 -18.43
C GLY A 670 -16.58 -25.95 -18.10
N GLN A 671 -16.41 -24.68 -17.72
CA GLN A 671 -15.14 -24.04 -17.38
C GLN A 671 -15.00 -23.84 -15.87
N ALA A 672 -13.78 -23.94 -15.35
CA ALA A 672 -13.48 -23.60 -13.95
C ALA A 672 -13.85 -22.14 -13.67
N TYR A 673 -14.43 -21.88 -12.50
CA TYR A 673 -14.62 -20.50 -12.04
C TYR A 673 -13.27 -19.77 -11.98
N MET A 674 -13.28 -18.46 -12.20
CA MET A 674 -12.04 -17.69 -12.17
C MET A 674 -11.43 -17.75 -10.76
N PRO A 675 -10.09 -17.91 -10.64
CA PRO A 675 -9.38 -18.01 -9.36
C PRO A 675 -9.30 -16.65 -8.64
N ILE A 676 -10.44 -16.06 -8.30
CA ILE A 676 -10.56 -14.71 -7.71
C ILE A 676 -10.78 -14.73 -6.19
N MET A 677 -11.05 -15.90 -5.60
CA MET A 677 -11.25 -16.05 -4.17
C MET A 677 -9.90 -15.93 -3.44
N PRO A 678 -9.67 -14.89 -2.61
CA PRO A 678 -8.44 -14.76 -1.87
C PRO A 678 -8.38 -15.77 -0.72
N PRO A 679 -7.19 -16.23 -0.28
CA PRO A 679 -7.07 -16.96 0.97
C PRO A 679 -7.55 -16.07 2.12
N LEU A 680 -8.45 -16.59 2.95
CA LEU A 680 -9.09 -15.78 4.00
C LEU A 680 -8.32 -15.92 5.34
N PRO A 681 -8.07 -14.81 6.07
CA PRO A 681 -7.39 -14.83 7.37
C PRO A 681 -8.37 -15.25 8.49
N VAL A 682 -8.94 -16.45 8.36
CA VAL A 682 -9.90 -17.01 9.32
C VAL A 682 -9.29 -18.19 10.08
N THR A 683 -9.52 -18.23 11.39
CA THR A 683 -9.10 -19.34 12.27
C THR A 683 -9.93 -20.59 12.02
N ASP A 684 -9.45 -21.76 12.46
CA ASP A 684 -10.22 -23.01 12.33
C ASP A 684 -11.60 -22.95 12.99
N ALA A 685 -11.71 -22.31 14.16
CA ALA A 685 -12.99 -22.11 14.84
C ALA A 685 -13.94 -21.18 14.06
N GLN A 686 -13.41 -20.16 13.39
CA GLN A 686 -14.22 -19.29 12.52
C GLN A 686 -14.67 -20.02 11.25
N ILE A 687 -13.85 -20.94 10.73
CA ILE A 687 -14.25 -21.79 9.61
C ILE A 687 -15.37 -22.75 10.04
N ASP A 688 -15.32 -23.29 11.25
CA ASP A 688 -16.38 -24.13 11.81
C ASP A 688 -17.72 -23.39 11.89
N ASP A 689 -17.70 -22.14 12.38
CA ASP A 689 -18.88 -21.27 12.42
C ASP A 689 -19.41 -20.98 11.00
N ILE A 690 -18.53 -20.69 10.03
CA ILE A 690 -18.92 -20.49 8.61
C ILE A 690 -19.53 -21.76 8.02
N ILE A 691 -18.97 -22.94 8.29
CA ILE A 691 -19.50 -24.24 7.86
C ILE A 691 -20.87 -24.48 8.50
N ALA A 692 -21.06 -24.15 9.79
CA ALA A 692 -22.34 -24.24 10.47
C ALA A 692 -23.40 -23.37 9.78
N TYR A 693 -23.05 -22.14 9.37
CA TYR A 693 -23.93 -21.30 8.57
C TYR A 693 -24.24 -21.91 7.19
N ILE A 694 -23.23 -22.39 6.44
CA ILE A 694 -23.47 -23.02 5.13
C ILE A 694 -24.37 -24.27 5.24
N LYS A 695 -24.21 -25.08 6.30
CA LYS A 695 -25.10 -26.21 6.61
C LYS A 695 -26.54 -25.75 6.82
N SER A 696 -26.74 -24.62 7.52
CA SER A 696 -28.07 -24.09 7.81
C SER A 696 -28.85 -23.73 6.53
N LEU A 697 -28.16 -23.39 5.43
CA LEU A 697 -28.77 -23.05 4.14
C LEU A 697 -29.38 -24.25 3.40
N GLY A 698 -29.08 -25.49 3.81
CA GLY A 698 -29.65 -26.71 3.25
C GLY A 698 -30.78 -27.32 4.10
N VAL A 699 -31.08 -26.76 5.28
CA VAL A 699 -32.15 -27.25 6.14
C VAL A 699 -33.44 -26.52 5.78
N HIS A 700 -34.33 -27.19 5.05
CA HIS A 700 -35.67 -26.68 4.80
C HIS A 700 -36.44 -26.59 6.13
N THR A 701 -36.85 -25.37 6.51
CA THR A 701 -37.96 -25.17 7.43
C THR A 701 -39.23 -25.65 6.73
N GLU A 702 -39.81 -26.75 7.21
CA GLU A 702 -41.23 -27.04 6.97
C GLU A 702 -42.14 -25.97 7.57
#